data_AF-A0A6H0SGT5-F1
#
_entry.id   AF-A0A6H0SGT5-F1
#
_cell.length_a   1.000
_cell.length_b   1.000
_cell.length_c   1.000
_cell.angle_alpha   90.00
_cell.angle_beta   90.00
_cell.angle_gamma   90.00
#
_symmetry.space_group_name_H-M   'P 1'
#
loop_
_entity.id
_entity.type
_entity.pdbx_description
1 polymer ?
#
loop_
_entity_poly.entity_id
_entity_poly.type
_entity_poly.pdbx_seq_one_letter_code
_entity_poly.pdbx_strand_id
1 'polypeptide(L)'
;METARPTFIAIDGRSGSGKSTFATDLAQQLAATATVAVLRLEDLYHGWHGLKRACELYAQLLPALANAEPVTYPTWDWDADAVGAPRVFTPAHFVIIEGVGALNDQASELIDFGIWLEAPESFRRDRALARDGETYTPFWSTWAGQEQQYLASNSPQQNAALIMETAQTPDLLSTLQAASRFLPATIQSLGFLAAPAGPVPLLRQSYQAPADAAALFDALTARFPYAALLESTSQHLQDPLGRNRYSLLAFSTATQPPLLTADANGTSVQLPGARVNLGHSFFDSLAGLWPPRNPMETQYPLPSWVGYLGYELKREVGAASLRAEIAPGRHRPDAQFFAPDTIVVIDHQLSQMHLHSINKPDAQTTILLGNPPQHRASAHLPVPDFHCADSAAGYQEKIRRAQHEIYEGNTYEVCLTTELTAHAEEFDPFEAYCRMRLSSPAPFAHYLRLADLQVASISPERFLALSKDGQLRAEPIKGTRPRGIDEETDLALKHDLATHPKDRAENIMIVDLLRNDLSHHAVPGSVRVTRLCSVESYATVHQMVSTIDATLQSPAHAADALREAFPPGSMTGAPKLSTMNILDELEDQRARGLYSGAVGYLGADGAADFSVVIRTLICDKLPDQSWRLSLGLGGAITADSIPEDEWDEVITKSRGVLQALGTTFPAATAR
;
A
#
# COMPACT_ATOMS: atom_id res chain seq x y z
N MET A 1 14.58 43.32 13.82
CA MET A 1 14.83 41.88 13.92
C MET A 1 13.49 41.23 13.67
N GLU A 2 13.31 40.55 12.54
CA GLU A 2 12.10 39.76 12.33
C GLU A 2 12.09 38.66 13.40
N THR A 3 11.10 38.71 14.28
CA THR A 3 10.81 37.62 15.22
C THR A 3 10.37 36.42 14.40
N ALA A 4 11.04 35.28 14.56
CA ALA A 4 10.66 34.06 13.87
C ALA A 4 9.20 33.70 14.18
N ARG A 5 8.42 33.32 13.15
CA ARG A 5 7.03 32.87 13.30
C ARG A 5 6.97 31.72 14.32
N PRO A 6 6.08 31.80 15.33
CA PRO A 6 5.83 30.69 16.25
C PRO A 6 5.39 29.43 15.50
N THR A 7 5.79 28.26 16.00
CA THR A 7 5.28 26.98 15.50
C THR A 7 3.96 26.64 16.20
N PHE A 8 2.91 26.40 15.43
CA PHE A 8 1.57 26.12 15.93
C PHE A 8 1.27 24.62 15.93
N ILE A 9 0.97 24.09 17.12
CA ILE A 9 0.55 22.71 17.32
C ILE A 9 -0.90 22.72 17.80
N ALA A 10 -1.84 22.28 16.97
CA ALA A 10 -3.25 22.22 17.33
C ALA A 10 -3.62 20.82 17.84
N ILE A 11 -4.27 20.75 19.00
CA ILE A 11 -4.77 19.53 19.63
C ILE A 11 -6.29 19.64 19.75
N ASP A 12 -6.99 18.94 18.86
CA ASP A 12 -8.45 18.87 18.80
C ASP A 12 -8.95 17.46 19.16
N GLY A 13 -10.26 17.31 19.22
CA GLY A 13 -10.96 16.12 19.70
C GLY A 13 -12.20 16.54 20.48
N ARG A 14 -13.17 15.64 20.61
CA ARG A 14 -14.41 15.93 21.35
C ARG A 14 -14.16 16.15 22.85
N SER A 15 -15.07 16.81 23.56
CA SER A 15 -14.98 16.97 25.01
C SER A 15 -14.87 15.60 25.69
N GLY A 16 -13.99 15.53 26.69
CA GLY A 16 -13.63 14.28 27.37
C GLY A 16 -12.58 13.41 26.67
N SER A 17 -12.03 13.80 25.50
CA SER A 17 -10.99 13.00 24.83
C SER A 17 -9.60 13.08 25.51
N GLY A 18 -9.35 14.07 26.36
CA GLY A 18 -8.08 14.20 27.08
C GLY A 18 -7.08 15.21 26.52
N LYS A 19 -7.53 16.10 25.62
CA LYS A 19 -6.73 17.20 25.03
C LYS A 19 -5.91 17.96 26.05
N SER A 20 -6.53 18.52 27.10
CA SER A 20 -5.83 19.38 28.06
C SER A 20 -4.74 18.64 28.84
N THR A 21 -4.94 17.35 29.16
CA THR A 21 -3.91 16.52 29.79
C THR A 21 -2.74 16.34 28.83
N PHE A 22 -3.01 15.88 27.61
CA PHE A 22 -1.97 15.67 26.60
C PHE A 22 -1.23 16.95 26.21
N ALA A 23 -1.94 18.08 26.09
CA ALA A 23 -1.36 19.40 25.84
C ALA A 23 -0.40 19.83 26.96
N THR A 24 -0.74 19.52 28.21
CA THR A 24 0.13 19.80 29.37
C THR A 24 1.39 18.94 29.34
N ASP A 25 1.24 17.64 29.08
CA ASP A 25 2.36 16.70 29.01
C ASP A 25 3.30 17.06 27.85
N LEU A 26 2.75 17.38 26.68
CA LEU A 26 3.51 17.85 25.52
C LEU A 26 4.21 19.19 25.81
N ALA A 27 3.51 20.15 26.42
CA ALA A 27 4.12 21.44 26.80
C ALA A 27 5.32 21.25 27.73
N GLN A 28 5.21 20.34 28.71
CA GLN A 28 6.29 20.01 29.63
C GLN A 28 7.49 19.40 28.88
N GLN A 29 7.26 18.51 27.92
CA GLN A 29 8.32 17.93 27.10
C GLN A 29 9.01 18.99 26.22
N LEU A 30 8.23 19.86 25.56
CA LEU A 30 8.75 20.93 24.70
C LEU A 30 9.54 21.99 25.49
N ALA A 31 9.09 22.32 26.70
CA ALA A 31 9.73 23.31 27.58
C ALA A 31 11.18 22.95 27.94
N ALA A 32 11.60 21.70 27.75
CA ALA A 32 12.99 21.28 27.91
C ALA A 32 13.94 21.90 26.86
N THR A 33 13.41 22.38 25.72
CA THR A 33 14.23 22.83 24.58
C THR A 33 13.87 24.22 24.06
N ALA A 34 12.64 24.70 24.28
CA ALA A 34 12.19 26.01 23.82
C ALA A 34 11.08 26.58 24.71
N THR A 35 10.78 27.88 24.55
CA THR A 35 9.64 28.51 25.23
C THR A 35 8.31 28.02 24.64
N VAL A 36 7.36 27.70 25.50
CA VAL A 36 6.04 27.17 25.11
C VAL A 36 4.94 28.04 25.72
N ALA A 37 3.92 28.37 24.94
CA ALA A 37 2.69 28.96 25.41
C ALA A 37 1.51 28.06 25.02
N VAL A 38 0.52 27.92 25.90
CA VAL A 38 -0.67 27.09 25.66
C VAL A 38 -1.89 28.00 25.57
N LEU A 39 -2.48 28.12 24.40
CA LEU A 39 -3.76 28.81 24.18
C LEU A 39 -4.88 27.78 24.30
N ARG A 40 -5.71 27.91 25.33
CA ARG A 40 -6.86 27.03 25.52
C ARG A 40 -8.10 27.69 24.94
N LEU A 41 -8.74 27.03 23.98
CA LEU A 41 -9.98 27.56 23.37
C LEU A 41 -11.14 27.60 24.37
N GLU A 42 -11.04 26.91 25.51
CA GLU A 42 -11.97 27.04 26.63
C GLU A 42 -12.12 28.47 27.14
N ASP A 43 -11.07 29.28 27.03
CA ASP A 43 -11.11 30.70 27.37
C ASP A 43 -11.93 31.53 26.37
N LEU A 44 -12.16 31.02 25.15
CA LEU A 44 -12.86 31.70 24.06
C LEU A 44 -14.33 31.27 23.95
N TYR A 45 -14.76 30.19 24.62
CA TYR A 45 -16.15 29.75 24.60
C TYR A 45 -17.02 30.70 25.44
N HIS A 46 -17.85 31.49 24.78
CA HIS A 46 -18.83 32.35 25.45
C HIS A 46 -20.06 31.52 25.84
N GLY A 47 -19.96 30.86 27.00
CA GLY A 47 -20.98 30.00 27.56
C GLY A 47 -21.18 28.70 26.79
N TRP A 48 -22.23 27.95 27.19
CA TRP A 48 -22.55 26.64 26.66
C TRP A 48 -23.03 26.63 25.21
N HIS A 49 -23.11 27.77 24.51
CA HIS A 49 -23.46 27.89 23.09
C HIS A 49 -22.35 28.56 22.25
N GLY A 50 -21.15 28.72 22.84
CA GLY A 50 -20.09 29.57 22.31
C GLY A 50 -19.20 28.95 21.25
N LEU A 51 -19.31 27.64 20.94
CA LEU A 51 -18.30 26.92 20.16
C LEU A 51 -18.03 27.57 18.78
N LYS A 52 -19.08 27.84 18.00
CA LYS A 52 -18.94 28.46 16.67
C LYS A 52 -18.25 29.82 16.75
N ARG A 53 -18.70 30.67 17.68
CA ARG A 53 -18.14 32.01 17.87
C ARG A 53 -16.68 31.96 18.34
N ALA A 54 -16.33 30.97 19.15
CA ALA A 54 -14.95 30.75 19.58
C ALA A 54 -14.06 30.37 18.40
N CYS A 55 -14.51 29.49 17.49
CA CYS A 55 -13.77 29.17 16.26
C CYS A 55 -13.55 30.43 15.40
N GLU A 56 -14.59 31.25 15.21
CA GLU A 56 -14.50 32.51 14.45
C GLU A 56 -13.53 33.51 15.09
N LEU A 57 -13.58 33.67 16.42
CA LEU A 57 -12.66 34.54 17.15
C LEU A 57 -11.24 34.01 17.07
N TYR A 58 -11.03 32.72 17.34
CA TYR A 58 -9.73 32.06 17.22
C TYR A 58 -9.09 32.27 15.85
N ALA A 59 -9.85 32.08 14.76
CA ALA A 59 -9.39 32.33 13.39
C ALA A 59 -8.96 33.79 13.16
N GLN A 60 -9.62 34.76 13.81
CA GLN A 60 -9.24 36.17 13.75
C GLN A 60 -7.97 36.51 14.53
N LEU A 61 -7.68 35.77 15.62
CA LEU A 61 -6.49 36.00 16.45
C LEU A 61 -5.22 35.38 15.85
N LEU A 62 -5.36 34.26 15.13
CA LEU A 62 -4.26 33.48 14.56
C LEU A 62 -3.24 34.30 13.73
N PRO A 63 -3.64 35.21 12.82
CA PRO A 63 -2.69 36.00 12.04
C PRO A 63 -1.76 36.88 12.89
N ALA A 64 -2.29 37.50 13.96
CA ALA A 64 -1.49 38.31 14.88
C ALA A 64 -0.51 37.42 15.67
N LEU A 65 -0.98 36.25 16.14
CA LEU A 65 -0.12 35.27 16.80
C LEU A 65 1.01 34.78 15.87
N ALA A 66 0.72 34.56 14.58
CA ALA A 66 1.70 34.11 13.60
C ALA A 66 2.80 35.17 13.37
N ASN A 67 2.49 36.45 13.57
CA ASN A 67 3.44 37.57 13.57
C ASN A 67 4.16 37.75 14.91
N ALA A 68 4.00 36.81 15.85
CA ALA A 68 4.51 36.87 17.22
C ALA A 68 3.98 38.07 18.04
N GLU A 69 2.79 38.58 17.70
CA GLU A 69 2.16 39.69 18.39
C GLU A 69 1.27 39.20 19.55
N PRO A 70 1.31 39.85 20.73
CA PRO A 70 0.34 39.56 21.78
C PRO A 70 -1.08 39.91 21.34
N VAL A 71 -2.03 39.03 21.66
CA VAL A 71 -3.45 39.24 21.37
C VAL A 71 -4.23 39.44 22.65
N THR A 72 -5.31 40.22 22.58
CA THR A 72 -6.25 40.41 23.69
C THR A 72 -7.63 39.92 23.28
N TYR A 73 -8.25 39.10 24.12
CA TYR A 73 -9.58 38.54 23.86
C TYR A 73 -10.45 38.55 25.12
N PRO A 74 -11.78 38.71 24.98
CA PRO A 74 -12.71 38.54 26.10
C PRO A 74 -12.70 37.08 26.57
N THR A 75 -12.85 36.87 27.87
CA THR A 75 -13.08 35.54 28.44
C THR A 75 -14.54 35.37 28.86
N TRP A 76 -14.94 34.15 29.18
CA TRP A 76 -16.23 33.87 29.84
C TRP A 76 -16.02 33.56 31.32
N ASP A 77 -16.83 34.18 32.17
CA ASP A 77 -16.96 33.80 33.57
C ASP A 77 -18.09 32.76 33.68
N TRP A 78 -17.71 31.50 33.91
CA TRP A 78 -18.63 30.37 33.96
C TRP A 78 -19.53 30.38 35.21
N ASP A 79 -19.11 31.04 36.30
CA ASP A 79 -19.91 31.15 37.52
C ASP A 79 -20.94 32.27 37.40
N ALA A 80 -20.56 33.38 36.76
CA ALA A 80 -21.44 34.54 36.53
C ALA A 80 -22.29 34.43 35.25
N ASP A 81 -22.01 33.45 34.39
CA ASP A 81 -22.59 33.28 33.05
C ASP A 81 -22.57 34.59 32.23
N ALA A 82 -21.42 35.27 32.23
CA ALA A 82 -21.23 36.57 31.59
C ALA A 82 -19.82 36.73 31.02
N VAL A 83 -19.63 37.78 30.19
CA VAL A 83 -18.29 38.13 29.67
C VAL A 83 -17.40 38.57 30.84
N GLY A 84 -16.29 37.86 31.02
CA GLY A 84 -15.26 38.12 32.01
C GLY A 84 -14.25 39.18 31.57
N ALA A 85 -13.24 39.41 32.42
CA ALA A 85 -12.16 40.35 32.12
C ALA A 85 -11.31 39.86 30.93
N PRO A 86 -10.92 40.75 30.00
CA PRO A 86 -10.10 40.36 28.86
C PRO A 86 -8.74 39.80 29.30
N ARG A 87 -8.28 38.75 28.62
CA ARG A 87 -6.94 38.19 28.80
C ARG A 87 -6.02 38.61 27.67
N VAL A 88 -4.75 38.82 28.01
CA VAL A 88 -3.66 39.02 27.03
C VAL A 88 -2.90 37.71 26.91
N PHE A 89 -2.80 37.19 25.69
CA PHE A 89 -1.98 36.03 25.37
C PHE A 89 -0.76 36.47 24.57
N THR A 90 0.44 36.10 25.04
CA THR A 90 1.69 36.38 24.35
C THR A 90 2.21 35.08 23.74
N PRO A 91 2.41 35.01 22.41
CA PRO A 91 2.92 33.80 21.78
C PRO A 91 4.38 33.55 22.20
N ALA A 92 4.73 32.27 22.32
CA ALA A 92 6.09 31.79 22.53
C ALA A 92 6.63 31.14 21.25
N HIS A 93 7.84 30.57 21.30
CA HIS A 93 8.39 29.82 20.17
C HIS A 93 7.47 28.68 19.70
N PHE A 94 6.96 27.86 20.63
CA PHE A 94 5.86 26.93 20.38
C PHE A 94 4.57 27.48 20.97
N VAL A 95 3.49 27.46 20.18
CA VAL A 95 2.14 27.73 20.66
C VAL A 95 1.32 26.46 20.49
N ILE A 96 0.97 25.83 21.62
CA ILE A 96 0.00 24.72 21.64
C ILE A 96 -1.39 25.32 21.73
N ILE A 97 -2.25 24.99 20.78
CA ILE A 97 -3.63 25.42 20.71
C ILE A 97 -4.49 24.20 21.02
N GLU A 98 -5.18 24.19 22.15
CA GLU A 98 -5.95 23.03 22.58
C GLU A 98 -7.42 23.38 22.83
N GLY A 99 -8.31 22.52 22.34
CA GLY A 99 -9.75 22.67 22.54
C GLY A 99 -10.56 22.14 21.36
N VAL A 100 -11.87 21.98 21.57
CA VAL A 100 -12.80 21.65 20.49
C VAL A 100 -12.79 22.81 19.49
N GLY A 101 -12.51 22.54 18.22
CA GLY A 101 -12.40 23.60 17.21
C GLY A 101 -10.98 24.06 16.90
N ALA A 102 -9.95 23.51 17.56
CA ALA A 102 -8.56 23.86 17.29
C ALA A 102 -8.14 23.56 15.84
N LEU A 103 -8.76 22.55 15.21
CA LEU A 103 -8.54 22.14 13.83
C LEU A 103 -9.68 22.54 12.88
N ASN A 104 -10.44 23.60 13.20
CA ASN A 104 -11.48 24.09 12.30
C ASN A 104 -10.88 24.56 10.96
N ASP A 105 -11.68 24.49 9.90
CA ASP A 105 -11.20 24.68 8.53
C ASP A 105 -10.69 26.12 8.27
N GLN A 106 -11.11 27.13 9.06
CA GLN A 106 -10.62 28.51 8.93
C GLN A 106 -9.22 28.71 9.52
N ALA A 107 -8.77 27.78 10.38
CA ALA A 107 -7.48 27.85 11.06
C ALA A 107 -6.41 26.97 10.40
N SER A 108 -6.81 25.97 9.59
CA SER A 108 -5.94 24.89 9.12
C SER A 108 -4.70 25.35 8.37
N GLU A 109 -4.80 26.43 7.57
CA GLU A 109 -3.67 26.96 6.78
C GLU A 109 -2.50 27.49 7.62
N LEU A 110 -2.76 27.91 8.86
CA LEU A 110 -1.74 28.46 9.76
C LEU A 110 -1.23 27.44 10.77
N ILE A 111 -1.79 26.22 10.81
CA ILE A 111 -1.37 25.15 11.72
C ILE A 111 -0.22 24.36 11.10
N ASP A 112 0.89 24.24 11.84
CA ASP A 112 2.05 23.48 11.38
C ASP A 112 1.95 21.99 11.74
N PHE A 113 1.28 21.65 12.85
CA PHE A 113 1.01 20.27 13.23
C PHE A 113 -0.35 20.09 13.91
N GLY A 114 -1.27 19.41 13.23
CA GLY A 114 -2.58 19.07 13.76
C GLY A 114 -2.66 17.66 14.34
N ILE A 115 -3.19 17.55 15.56
CA ILE A 115 -3.42 16.31 16.29
C ILE A 115 -4.90 16.20 16.66
N TRP A 116 -5.52 15.07 16.31
CA TRP A 116 -6.88 14.73 16.74
C TRP A 116 -6.86 13.59 17.76
N LEU A 117 -7.47 13.82 18.93
CA LEU A 117 -7.62 12.81 19.97
C LEU A 117 -9.02 12.17 19.91
N GLU A 118 -9.04 10.88 19.58
CA GLU A 118 -10.25 10.08 19.38
C GLU A 118 -10.60 9.25 20.63
N ALA A 119 -11.88 9.22 20.98
CA ALA A 119 -12.37 8.40 22.09
C ALA A 119 -13.86 8.07 22.00
N PRO A 120 -14.27 6.85 22.38
CA PRO A 120 -15.68 6.47 22.47
C PRO A 120 -16.48 7.43 23.37
N GLU A 121 -17.74 7.67 23.02
CA GLU A 121 -18.59 8.61 23.75
C GLU A 121 -18.77 8.24 25.22
N SER A 122 -18.96 6.96 25.53
CA SER A 122 -19.08 6.48 26.92
C SER A 122 -17.85 6.85 27.75
N PHE A 123 -16.65 6.54 27.23
CA PHE A 123 -15.39 6.87 27.87
C PHE A 123 -15.23 8.39 28.08
N ARG A 124 -15.55 9.19 27.06
CA ARG A 124 -15.49 10.65 27.14
C ARG A 124 -16.44 11.20 28.20
N ARG A 125 -17.67 10.69 28.25
CA ARG A 125 -18.70 11.09 29.21
C ARG A 125 -18.27 10.76 30.63
N ASP A 126 -17.80 9.55 30.88
CA ASP A 126 -17.34 9.13 32.21
C ASP A 126 -16.17 10.00 32.70
N ARG A 127 -15.21 10.30 31.81
CA ARG A 127 -14.09 11.20 32.13
C ARG A 127 -14.54 12.62 32.42
N ALA A 128 -15.49 13.16 31.63
CA ALA A 128 -16.03 14.49 31.85
C ALA A 128 -16.80 14.59 33.18
N LEU A 129 -17.62 13.59 33.49
CA LEU A 129 -18.35 13.51 34.76
C LEU A 129 -17.41 13.38 35.97
N ALA A 130 -16.33 12.59 35.84
CA ALA A 130 -15.33 12.45 36.90
C ALA A 130 -14.54 13.74 37.16
N ARG A 131 -14.32 14.57 36.14
CA ARG A 131 -13.60 15.84 36.25
C ARG A 131 -14.49 16.99 36.75
N ASP A 132 -15.69 17.13 36.17
CA ASP A 132 -16.51 18.34 36.29
C ASP A 132 -17.84 18.10 37.07
N GLY A 133 -18.12 16.87 37.50
CA GLY A 133 -19.21 16.53 38.42
C GLY A 133 -20.63 16.88 37.95
N GLU A 134 -21.48 17.30 38.90
CA GLU A 134 -22.89 17.66 38.67
C GLU A 134 -23.06 18.94 37.83
N THR A 135 -22.04 19.80 37.74
CA THR A 135 -22.09 21.09 37.03
C THR A 135 -22.15 20.92 35.51
N TYR A 136 -21.47 19.91 34.97
CA TYR A 136 -21.43 19.63 33.52
C TYR A 136 -22.63 18.77 33.06
N THR A 137 -23.21 17.99 33.98
CA THR A 137 -24.26 17.00 33.67
C THR A 137 -25.47 17.59 32.94
N PRO A 138 -26.04 18.77 33.31
CA PRO A 138 -27.17 19.37 32.62
C PRO A 138 -26.84 19.87 31.21
N PHE A 139 -25.57 20.21 30.95
CA PHE A 139 -25.14 20.88 29.70
C PHE A 139 -24.45 19.93 28.71
N TRP A 140 -24.16 18.69 29.10
CA TRP A 140 -23.52 17.69 28.23
C TRP A 140 -24.22 17.58 26.87
N SER A 141 -25.55 17.41 26.86
CA SER A 141 -26.32 17.27 25.63
C SER A 141 -26.24 18.51 24.74
N THR A 142 -26.26 19.71 25.34
CA THR A 142 -26.14 20.98 24.64
C THR A 142 -24.77 21.14 23.99
N TRP A 143 -23.70 20.77 24.71
CA TRP A 143 -22.34 20.83 24.20
C TRP A 143 -22.09 19.76 23.12
N ALA A 144 -22.48 18.52 23.37
CA ALA A 144 -22.36 17.42 22.42
C ALA A 144 -23.11 17.71 21.10
N GLY A 145 -24.25 18.40 21.16
CA GLY A 145 -24.97 18.88 19.98
C GLY A 145 -24.18 19.89 19.15
N GLN A 146 -23.45 20.81 19.77
CA GLN A 146 -22.57 21.73 19.05
C GLN A 146 -21.36 21.05 18.45
N GLU A 147 -20.74 20.09 19.16
CA GLU A 147 -19.66 19.30 18.60
C GLU A 147 -20.11 18.57 17.33
N GLN A 148 -21.33 18.04 17.33
CA GLN A 148 -21.89 17.39 16.15
C GLN A 148 -22.11 18.38 15.00
N GLN A 149 -22.58 19.60 15.29
CA GLN A 149 -22.68 20.65 14.26
C GLN A 149 -21.32 21.09 13.73
N TYR A 150 -20.31 21.20 14.59
CA TYR A 150 -18.92 21.47 14.21
C TYR A 150 -18.39 20.40 13.27
N LEU A 151 -18.50 19.12 13.65
CA LEU A 151 -18.06 17.97 12.84
C LEU A 151 -18.88 17.79 11.55
N ALA A 152 -20.10 18.31 11.49
CA ALA A 152 -20.91 18.29 10.26
C ALA A 152 -20.53 19.42 9.29
N SER A 153 -19.87 20.47 9.78
CA SER A 153 -19.52 21.68 8.99
C SER A 153 -18.02 21.86 8.76
N ASN A 154 -17.18 21.08 9.45
CA ASN A 154 -15.72 21.10 9.37
C ASN A 154 -15.20 19.68 9.29
N SER A 155 -13.97 19.51 8.80
CA SER A 155 -13.32 18.21 8.69
C SER A 155 -12.02 18.15 9.51
N PRO A 156 -12.07 18.33 10.84
CA PRO A 156 -10.86 18.45 11.66
C PRO A 156 -9.96 17.21 11.62
N GLN A 157 -10.53 16.01 11.43
CA GLN A 157 -9.75 14.78 11.27
C GLN A 157 -8.96 14.76 9.95
N GLN A 158 -9.45 15.42 8.89
CA GLN A 158 -8.72 15.58 7.63
C GLN A 158 -7.61 16.62 7.77
N ASN A 159 -7.84 17.65 8.59
CA ASN A 159 -6.82 18.67 8.93
C ASN A 159 -5.77 18.16 9.93
N ALA A 160 -5.96 16.97 10.51
CA ALA A 160 -5.02 16.36 11.44
C ALA A 160 -3.98 15.52 10.68
N ALA A 161 -2.70 15.80 10.91
CA ALA A 161 -1.62 14.93 10.45
C ALA A 161 -1.51 13.65 11.31
N LEU A 162 -1.96 13.71 12.56
CA LEU A 162 -1.94 12.60 13.51
C LEU A 162 -3.29 12.46 14.21
N ILE A 163 -3.85 11.25 14.16
CA ILE A 163 -5.00 10.83 14.95
C ILE A 163 -4.51 9.85 16.01
N MET A 164 -4.86 10.03 17.28
CA MET A 164 -4.52 9.11 18.37
C MET A 164 -5.76 8.70 19.15
N GLU A 165 -5.89 7.41 19.42
CA GLU A 165 -6.94 6.86 20.27
C GLU A 165 -6.54 7.02 21.74
N THR A 166 -7.40 7.59 22.58
CA THR A 166 -7.03 7.85 23.98
C THR A 166 -7.58 6.82 24.97
N ALA A 167 -8.64 6.09 24.60
CA ALA A 167 -9.29 5.15 25.52
C ALA A 167 -8.50 3.85 25.72
N GLN A 168 -7.69 3.47 24.73
CA GLN A 168 -6.91 2.23 24.73
C GLN A 168 -5.40 2.47 24.88
N THR A 169 -5.00 3.74 25.04
CA THR A 169 -3.60 4.16 24.98
C THR A 169 -3.18 4.77 26.33
N PRO A 170 -2.41 4.04 27.15
CA PRO A 170 -2.00 4.51 28.47
C PRO A 170 -0.95 5.64 28.43
N ASP A 171 -0.17 5.74 27.34
CA ASP A 171 0.86 6.78 27.16
C ASP A 171 0.81 7.37 25.74
N LEU A 172 0.19 8.55 25.61
CA LEU A 172 0.06 9.28 24.36
C LEU A 172 1.38 9.87 23.85
N LEU A 173 2.33 10.21 24.74
CA LEU A 173 3.63 10.72 24.31
C LEU A 173 4.46 9.62 23.64
N SER A 174 4.43 8.40 24.19
CA SER A 174 5.07 7.24 23.54
C SER A 174 4.46 6.95 22.16
N THR A 175 3.14 7.13 22.03
CA THR A 175 2.40 6.92 20.78
C THR A 175 2.77 7.98 19.75
N LEU A 176 2.81 9.26 20.16
CA LEU A 176 3.33 10.35 19.34
C LEU A 176 4.77 10.08 18.88
N GLN A 177 5.63 9.59 19.77
CA GLN A 177 7.01 9.26 19.44
C GLN A 177 7.10 8.11 18.42
N ALA A 178 6.29 7.06 18.57
CA ALA A 178 6.23 5.95 17.62
C ALA A 178 5.70 6.37 16.25
N ALA A 179 4.73 7.30 16.21
CA ALA A 179 4.15 7.86 14.99
C ALA A 179 5.07 8.87 14.30
N SER A 180 5.92 9.57 15.06
CA SER A 180 6.74 10.67 14.56
C SER A 180 7.63 10.32 13.37
N ARG A 181 8.11 9.08 13.28
CA ARG A 181 8.94 8.60 12.17
C ARG A 181 8.20 8.52 10.82
N PHE A 182 6.87 8.47 10.85
CA PHE A 182 6.04 8.44 9.65
C PHE A 182 5.46 9.82 9.32
N LEU A 183 5.54 10.81 10.22
CA LEU A 183 5.01 12.15 9.93
C LEU A 183 5.69 12.75 8.69
N PRO A 184 5.00 13.60 7.92
CA PRO A 184 5.60 14.34 6.82
C PRO A 184 6.89 15.05 7.20
N ALA A 185 7.83 15.17 6.26
CA ALA A 185 9.15 15.76 6.50
C ALA A 185 9.07 17.19 7.02
N THR A 186 8.07 17.97 6.58
CA THR A 186 7.77 19.32 7.08
C THR A 186 7.54 19.33 8.58
N ILE A 187 6.75 18.38 9.10
CA ILE A 187 6.44 18.26 10.53
C ILE A 187 7.66 17.73 11.30
N GLN A 188 8.37 16.75 10.77
CA GLN A 188 9.60 16.24 11.40
C GLN A 188 10.67 17.34 11.53
N SER A 189 10.73 18.27 10.58
CA SER A 189 11.71 19.36 10.56
C SER A 189 11.47 20.42 11.65
N LEU A 190 10.30 20.41 12.30
CA LEU A 190 10.00 21.30 13.42
C LEU A 190 10.87 21.01 14.67
N GLY A 191 11.61 19.88 14.67
CA GLY A 191 12.73 19.66 15.57
C GLY A 191 12.38 19.31 17.02
N PHE A 192 11.09 19.23 17.35
CA PHE A 192 10.62 18.90 18.70
C PHE A 192 10.24 17.44 18.92
N LEU A 193 10.04 16.70 17.84
CA LEU A 193 9.91 15.24 17.87
C LEU A 193 11.23 14.65 17.41
N ALA A 194 12.03 14.14 18.34
CA ALA A 194 13.13 13.28 17.97
C ALA A 194 12.53 12.01 17.35
N ALA A 195 12.45 11.96 16.02
CA ALA A 195 12.00 10.77 15.31
C ALA A 195 12.99 9.64 15.64
N PRO A 196 12.59 8.61 16.40
CA PRO A 196 13.50 7.52 16.68
C PRO A 196 13.89 6.87 15.36
N ALA A 197 15.15 6.42 15.26
CA ALA A 197 15.50 5.48 14.21
C ALA A 197 14.50 4.32 14.27
N GLY A 198 13.85 4.00 13.15
CA GLY A 198 12.87 2.93 13.11
C GLY A 198 13.51 1.64 13.62
N PRO A 199 12.80 0.83 14.42
CA PRO A 199 13.32 -0.47 14.83
C PRO A 199 13.72 -1.27 13.60
N VAL A 200 14.98 -1.69 13.61
CA VAL A 200 15.60 -2.46 12.54
C VAL A 200 15.55 -3.95 12.89
N PRO A 201 15.09 -4.83 11.98
CA PRO A 201 15.26 -6.26 12.14
C PRO A 201 16.76 -6.61 12.21
N LEU A 202 17.21 -7.09 13.37
CA LEU A 202 18.61 -7.51 13.57
C LEU A 202 18.77 -8.99 13.24
N LEU A 203 19.89 -9.37 12.64
CA LEU A 203 20.26 -10.78 12.48
C LEU A 203 20.33 -11.44 13.86
N ARG A 204 19.46 -12.42 14.09
CA ARG A 204 19.41 -13.18 15.34
C ARG A 204 20.24 -14.44 15.25
N GLN A 205 20.00 -15.22 14.20
CA GLN A 205 20.60 -16.54 14.04
C GLN A 205 20.49 -17.00 12.59
N SER A 206 21.43 -17.86 12.19
CA SER A 206 21.39 -18.56 10.90
C SER A 206 21.15 -20.06 11.13
N TYR A 207 20.44 -20.69 10.21
CA TYR A 207 20.05 -22.08 10.22
C TYR A 207 20.30 -22.71 8.85
N GLN A 208 20.16 -24.02 8.75
CA GLN A 208 20.09 -24.70 7.46
C GLN A 208 18.79 -24.31 6.74
N ALA A 209 18.83 -24.13 5.42
CA ALA A 209 17.62 -23.86 4.64
C ALA A 209 16.58 -24.98 4.81
N PRO A 210 15.28 -24.65 4.81
CA PRO A 210 14.21 -25.65 4.89
C PRO A 210 14.14 -26.47 3.60
N ALA A 211 13.58 -27.68 3.69
CA ALA A 211 13.28 -28.49 2.50
C ALA A 211 12.11 -27.90 1.68
N ASP A 212 11.14 -27.27 2.35
CA ASP A 212 9.99 -26.60 1.72
C ASP A 212 9.69 -25.29 2.44
N ALA A 213 9.85 -24.17 1.73
CA ALA A 213 9.61 -22.84 2.28
C ALA A 213 8.12 -22.62 2.63
N ALA A 214 7.19 -23.22 1.86
CA ALA A 214 5.76 -23.13 2.13
C ALA A 214 5.39 -23.86 3.44
N ALA A 215 5.94 -25.05 3.68
CA ALA A 215 5.75 -25.77 4.94
C ALA A 215 6.27 -24.98 6.15
N LEU A 216 7.45 -24.36 6.02
CA LEU A 216 7.99 -23.51 7.07
C LEU A 216 7.12 -22.26 7.30
N PHE A 217 6.67 -21.61 6.22
CA PHE A 217 5.82 -20.42 6.29
C PHE A 217 4.49 -20.71 7.00
N ASP A 218 3.84 -21.83 6.69
CA ASP A 218 2.59 -22.24 7.31
C ASP A 218 2.77 -22.41 8.84
N ALA A 219 3.77 -23.22 9.22
CA ALA A 219 4.05 -23.51 10.62
C ALA A 219 4.43 -22.27 11.45
N LEU A 220 5.16 -21.32 10.85
CA LEU A 220 5.54 -20.09 11.53
C LEU A 220 4.40 -19.09 11.62
N THR A 221 3.63 -18.93 10.55
CA THR A 221 2.82 -17.72 10.36
C THR A 221 1.33 -17.92 10.50
N ALA A 222 0.79 -19.15 10.54
CA ALA A 222 -0.66 -19.41 10.52
C ALA A 222 -1.49 -18.57 11.52
N ARG A 223 -0.89 -18.17 12.64
CA ARG A 223 -1.52 -17.35 13.70
C ARG A 223 -1.47 -15.83 13.48
N PHE A 224 -0.74 -15.35 12.47
CA PHE A 224 -0.49 -13.92 12.27
C PHE A 224 -1.31 -13.37 11.10
N PRO A 225 -2.04 -12.26 11.31
CA PRO A 225 -2.89 -11.67 10.27
C PRO A 225 -2.09 -10.96 9.16
N TYR A 226 -0.82 -10.65 9.40
CA TYR A 226 0.07 -10.03 8.42
C TYR A 226 1.29 -10.90 8.19
N ALA A 227 1.33 -11.53 7.02
CA ALA A 227 2.42 -12.42 6.62
C ALA A 227 2.54 -12.48 5.10
N ALA A 228 3.76 -12.64 4.61
CA ALA A 228 4.09 -12.73 3.21
C ALA A 228 5.16 -13.79 2.99
N LEU A 229 4.96 -14.62 1.97
CA LEU A 229 5.96 -15.50 1.40
C LEU A 229 6.26 -14.98 -0.01
N LEU A 230 7.43 -14.38 -0.21
CA LEU A 230 7.92 -13.98 -1.52
C LEU A 230 8.91 -15.05 -1.97
N GLU A 231 8.53 -15.86 -2.95
CA GLU A 231 9.20 -17.12 -3.24
C GLU A 231 9.60 -17.22 -4.71
N SER A 232 10.91 -17.41 -4.94
CA SER A 232 11.34 -18.04 -6.18
C SER A 232 11.10 -19.54 -6.07
N THR A 233 10.02 -20.04 -6.69
CA THR A 233 9.69 -21.48 -6.76
C THR A 233 10.42 -22.19 -7.89
N SER A 234 11.16 -21.44 -8.71
CA SER A 234 11.97 -21.93 -9.81
C SER A 234 13.47 -22.00 -9.49
N GLN A 235 13.84 -22.05 -8.20
CA GLN A 235 15.23 -22.08 -7.69
C GLN A 235 16.10 -23.22 -8.22
N HIS A 236 15.49 -24.30 -8.68
CA HIS A 236 16.19 -25.43 -9.28
C HIS A 236 16.44 -25.26 -10.79
N LEU A 237 15.85 -24.25 -11.43
CA LEU A 237 16.03 -23.94 -12.84
C LEU A 237 17.25 -23.04 -13.04
N GLN A 238 17.89 -23.16 -14.20
CA GLN A 238 18.96 -22.24 -14.59
C GLN A 238 18.39 -20.83 -14.76
N ASP A 239 18.99 -19.88 -14.05
CA ASP A 239 18.60 -18.48 -14.13
C ASP A 239 19.85 -17.57 -14.20
N PRO A 240 20.24 -17.16 -15.42
CA PRO A 240 21.45 -16.36 -15.62
C PRO A 240 21.34 -14.95 -15.02
N LEU A 241 20.14 -14.52 -14.63
CA LEU A 241 19.89 -13.20 -14.06
C LEU A 241 19.81 -13.19 -12.52
N GLY A 242 19.91 -14.35 -11.87
CA GLY A 242 19.94 -14.45 -10.40
C GLY A 242 18.65 -14.03 -9.68
N ARG A 243 17.51 -13.99 -10.38
CA ARG A 243 16.15 -13.80 -9.84
C ARG A 243 15.84 -14.86 -8.78
N ASN A 244 16.35 -16.07 -8.97
CA ASN A 244 15.95 -17.24 -8.21
C ASN A 244 16.73 -17.51 -6.91
N ARG A 245 17.61 -16.61 -6.48
CA ARG A 245 18.54 -16.89 -5.37
C ARG A 245 17.87 -16.90 -3.99
N TYR A 246 16.86 -16.06 -3.78
CA TYR A 246 16.29 -15.82 -2.46
C TYR A 246 14.80 -16.14 -2.40
N SER A 247 14.36 -16.65 -1.25
CA SER A 247 12.96 -16.62 -0.83
C SER A 247 12.86 -15.92 0.53
N LEU A 248 11.78 -15.15 0.75
CA LEU A 248 11.58 -14.31 1.92
C LEU A 248 10.28 -14.69 2.61
N LEU A 249 10.34 -14.96 3.91
CA LEU A 249 9.16 -15.04 4.78
C LEU A 249 9.17 -13.79 5.64
N ALA A 250 8.19 -12.90 5.47
CA ALA A 250 8.07 -11.66 6.24
C ALA A 250 6.75 -11.66 6.99
N PHE A 251 6.74 -11.42 8.29
CA PHE A 251 5.52 -11.41 9.08
C PHE A 251 5.62 -10.45 10.27
N SER A 252 4.46 -10.10 10.82
CA SER A 252 4.34 -9.32 12.05
C SER A 252 3.88 -10.21 13.19
N THR A 253 4.63 -10.24 14.29
CA THR A 253 4.18 -10.83 15.55
C THR A 253 3.15 -9.96 16.28
N ALA A 254 3.16 -8.65 16.02
CA ALA A 254 2.11 -7.74 16.47
C ALA A 254 0.82 -7.95 15.66
N THR A 255 -0.33 -7.85 16.34
CA THR A 255 -1.66 -7.93 15.70
C THR A 255 -1.95 -6.75 14.78
N GLN A 256 -1.33 -5.58 15.04
CA GLN A 256 -1.44 -4.36 14.26
C GLN A 256 -0.03 -3.81 13.96
N PRO A 257 0.68 -4.32 12.95
CA PRO A 257 1.91 -3.69 12.48
C PRO A 257 1.61 -2.30 11.89
N PRO A 258 2.64 -1.45 11.72
CA PRO A 258 2.53 -0.31 10.83
C PRO A 258 2.00 -0.75 9.46
N LEU A 259 0.89 -0.15 9.04
CA LEU A 259 0.19 -0.48 7.80
C LEU A 259 0.03 0.80 6.97
N LEU A 260 0.87 0.94 5.94
CA LEU A 260 0.74 1.97 4.93
C LEU A 260 -0.42 1.59 4.01
N THR A 261 -1.42 2.45 3.89
CA THR A 261 -2.61 2.23 3.06
C THR A 261 -2.89 3.49 2.23
N ALA A 262 -3.20 3.30 0.95
CA ALA A 262 -3.72 4.36 0.10
C ALA A 262 -5.03 3.92 -0.54
N ASP A 263 -5.99 4.85 -0.55
CA ASP A 263 -7.24 4.74 -1.30
C ASP A 263 -7.55 6.10 -1.95
N ALA A 264 -8.69 6.18 -2.64
CA ALA A 264 -9.09 7.41 -3.33
C ALA A 264 -9.31 8.64 -2.42
N ASN A 265 -9.30 8.50 -1.10
CA ASN A 265 -9.38 9.60 -0.14
C ASN A 265 -8.00 10.05 0.38
N GLY A 266 -6.96 9.24 0.17
CA GLY A 266 -5.58 9.59 0.47
C GLY A 266 -4.76 8.44 1.06
N THR A 267 -3.59 8.80 1.58
CA THR A 267 -2.57 7.89 2.09
C THR A 267 -2.36 8.07 3.58
N SER A 268 -2.24 6.95 4.30
CA SER A 268 -2.02 6.97 5.75
C SER A 268 -1.22 5.76 6.22
N VAL A 269 -0.60 5.89 7.40
CA VAL A 269 0.02 4.79 8.13
C VAL A 269 -0.76 4.54 9.41
N GLN A 270 -1.40 3.38 9.49
CA GLN A 270 -2.04 2.91 10.73
C GLN A 270 -0.98 2.27 11.65
N LEU A 271 -1.07 2.56 12.94
CA LEU A 271 -0.22 2.05 14.02
C LEU A 271 -1.13 1.61 15.19
N PRO A 272 -0.60 0.86 16.17
CA PRO A 272 -1.30 0.63 17.43
C PRO A 272 -1.68 1.96 18.09
N GLY A 273 -2.99 2.23 18.23
CA GLY A 273 -3.52 3.43 18.88
C GLY A 273 -3.33 4.75 18.13
N ALA A 274 -2.82 4.74 16.89
CA ALA A 274 -2.60 5.96 16.12
C ALA A 274 -2.71 5.77 14.61
N ARG A 275 -3.06 6.84 13.90
CA ARG A 275 -3.04 6.94 12.44
C ARG A 275 -2.33 8.21 12.02
N VAL A 276 -1.34 8.08 11.14
CA VAL A 276 -0.67 9.22 10.52
C VAL A 276 -1.27 9.44 9.13
N ASN A 277 -1.74 10.64 8.85
CA ASN A 277 -2.22 11.04 7.53
C ASN A 277 -1.04 11.66 6.74
N LEU A 278 -0.77 11.15 5.54
CA LEU A 278 0.38 11.55 4.72
C LEU A 278 0.02 12.47 3.55
N GLY A 279 -1.26 12.59 3.23
CA GLY A 279 -1.76 13.42 2.13
C GLY A 279 -2.55 12.60 1.11
N HIS A 280 -2.76 13.17 -0.08
CA HIS A 280 -3.61 12.55 -1.10
C HIS A 280 -2.87 11.59 -2.05
N SER A 281 -1.61 11.87 -2.41
CA SER A 281 -0.82 11.01 -3.30
C SER A 281 -0.03 9.96 -2.52
N PHE A 282 -0.17 8.69 -2.93
CA PHE A 282 0.63 7.58 -2.44
C PHE A 282 2.10 7.74 -2.80
N PHE A 283 2.43 8.07 -4.04
CA PHE A 283 3.84 8.14 -4.47
C PHE A 283 4.59 9.30 -3.82
N ASP A 284 3.95 10.46 -3.64
CA ASP A 284 4.54 11.58 -2.88
C ASP A 284 4.75 11.21 -1.41
N SER A 285 3.76 10.53 -0.80
CA SER A 285 3.85 10.03 0.57
C SER A 285 4.96 8.98 0.70
N LEU A 286 5.10 8.12 -0.31
CA LEU A 286 6.12 7.07 -0.37
C LEU A 286 7.52 7.67 -0.45
N ALA A 287 7.74 8.77 -1.19
CA ALA A 287 9.03 9.45 -1.26
C ALA A 287 9.52 9.94 0.12
N GLY A 288 8.61 10.23 1.04
CA GLY A 288 8.93 10.57 2.43
C GLY A 288 9.30 9.38 3.31
N LEU A 289 8.94 8.15 2.90
CA LEU A 289 9.12 6.91 3.64
C LEU A 289 10.19 5.99 3.05
N TRP A 290 10.42 6.06 1.74
CA TRP A 290 11.33 5.21 0.97
C TRP A 290 11.99 5.98 -0.19
N PRO A 291 13.32 5.85 -0.38
CA PRO A 291 14.26 5.05 0.42
C PRO A 291 14.41 5.59 1.85
N PRO A 292 14.76 4.73 2.82
CA PRO A 292 14.97 5.19 4.20
C PRO A 292 16.11 6.20 4.27
N ARG A 293 15.96 7.25 5.09
CA ARG A 293 16.99 8.30 5.26
C ARG A 293 18.35 7.74 5.67
N ASN A 294 18.35 6.67 6.48
CA ASN A 294 19.53 5.94 6.90
C ASN A 294 19.40 4.48 6.41
N PRO A 295 19.80 4.19 5.16
CA PRO A 295 19.70 2.84 4.63
C PRO A 295 20.66 1.90 5.36
N MET A 296 20.21 0.68 5.59
CA MET A 296 21.03 -0.38 6.15
C MET A 296 21.94 -0.98 5.09
N GLU A 297 23.17 -1.33 5.47
CA GLU A 297 23.95 -2.23 4.63
C GLU A 297 23.44 -3.67 4.77
N THR A 298 23.01 -4.25 3.66
CA THR A 298 22.53 -5.63 3.58
C THR A 298 23.33 -6.43 2.55
N GLN A 299 23.43 -7.75 2.79
CA GLN A 299 24.04 -8.70 1.86
C GLN A 299 23.00 -9.41 0.97
N TYR A 300 21.73 -9.30 1.34
CA TYR A 300 20.58 -9.96 0.71
C TYR A 300 19.33 -9.11 0.96
N PRO A 301 18.24 -9.35 0.21
CA PRO A 301 16.98 -8.63 0.41
C PRO A 301 16.48 -8.66 1.86
N LEU A 302 16.22 -7.48 2.42
CA LEU A 302 15.64 -7.32 3.76
C LEU A 302 14.49 -6.29 3.71
N PRO A 303 13.23 -6.74 3.55
CA PRO A 303 12.07 -5.87 3.47
C PRO A 303 11.85 -5.00 4.73
N SER A 304 11.62 -3.71 4.54
CA SER A 304 11.01 -2.83 5.55
C SER A 304 9.51 -2.67 5.36
N TRP A 305 9.03 -2.88 4.13
CA TRP A 305 7.62 -2.91 3.77
C TRP A 305 7.37 -4.05 2.79
N VAL A 306 6.27 -4.77 2.97
CA VAL A 306 5.81 -5.81 2.03
C VAL A 306 4.35 -5.58 1.73
N GLY A 307 3.97 -5.66 0.45
CA GLY A 307 2.62 -5.26 0.05
C GLY A 307 2.40 -5.22 -1.45
N TYR A 308 1.38 -4.44 -1.83
CA TYR A 308 0.93 -4.34 -3.20
C TYR A 308 0.61 -2.89 -3.62
N LEU A 309 0.67 -2.68 -4.93
CA LEU A 309 0.16 -1.55 -5.68
C LEU A 309 -0.96 -2.07 -6.59
N GLY A 310 -2.20 -1.67 -6.37
CA GLY A 310 -3.36 -1.99 -7.19
C GLY A 310 -3.39 -1.12 -8.45
N TYR A 311 -3.94 -1.67 -9.53
CA TYR A 311 -4.01 -1.01 -10.84
C TYR A 311 -4.67 0.37 -10.78
N GLU A 312 -5.66 0.55 -9.91
CA GLU A 312 -6.38 1.83 -9.77
C GLU A 312 -5.56 2.99 -9.18
N LEU A 313 -4.35 2.73 -8.67
CA LEU A 313 -3.35 3.78 -8.43
C LEU A 313 -2.97 4.53 -9.71
N LYS A 314 -3.34 4.03 -10.90
CA LYS A 314 -3.22 4.76 -12.17
C LYS A 314 -3.82 6.17 -12.15
N ARG A 315 -4.73 6.47 -11.22
CA ARG A 315 -5.23 7.83 -10.96
C ARG A 315 -4.11 8.84 -10.70
N GLU A 316 -3.02 8.41 -10.08
CA GLU A 316 -1.86 9.26 -9.77
C GLU A 316 -0.93 9.50 -10.98
N VAL A 317 -1.22 8.87 -12.12
CA VAL A 317 -0.55 9.12 -13.40
C VAL A 317 -1.52 9.66 -14.46
N GLY A 318 -2.65 10.23 -14.02
CA GLY A 318 -3.59 10.98 -14.87
C GLY A 318 -4.76 10.20 -15.43
N ALA A 319 -4.91 8.91 -15.10
CA ALA A 319 -6.04 8.09 -15.55
C ALA A 319 -7.30 8.27 -14.68
N ALA A 320 -8.42 7.66 -15.11
CA ALA A 320 -9.69 7.72 -14.39
C ALA A 320 -9.63 7.16 -12.96
N SER A 321 -10.48 7.71 -12.08
CA SER A 321 -10.52 7.32 -10.68
C SER A 321 -11.59 6.25 -10.39
N LEU A 322 -11.33 5.00 -10.77
CA LEU A 322 -12.20 3.86 -10.43
C LEU A 322 -11.85 3.27 -9.06
N ARG A 323 -12.78 2.52 -8.45
CA ARG A 323 -12.59 1.88 -7.14
C ARG A 323 -13.02 0.42 -7.20
N ALA A 324 -12.18 -0.49 -6.71
CA ALA A 324 -12.51 -1.91 -6.65
C ALA A 324 -13.46 -2.21 -5.49
N GLU A 325 -14.76 -2.38 -5.79
CA GLU A 325 -15.76 -2.79 -4.80
C GLU A 325 -15.68 -4.30 -4.54
N ILE A 326 -15.55 -4.69 -3.27
CA ILE A 326 -15.48 -6.09 -2.82
C ILE A 326 -16.87 -6.57 -2.37
N ALA A 327 -17.61 -5.69 -1.70
CA ALA A 327 -18.97 -5.88 -1.20
C ALA A 327 -19.67 -4.51 -1.16
N PRO A 328 -21.00 -4.43 -1.06
CA PRO A 328 -21.73 -3.17 -1.04
C PRO A 328 -21.15 -2.15 -0.05
N GLY A 329 -20.57 -1.06 -0.57
CA GLY A 329 -19.95 0.01 0.21
C GLY A 329 -18.57 -0.31 0.82
N ARG A 330 -17.99 -1.48 0.53
CA ARG A 330 -16.63 -1.87 0.92
C ARG A 330 -15.73 -1.90 -0.32
N HIS A 331 -14.78 -0.98 -0.38
CA HIS A 331 -13.78 -0.92 -1.43
C HIS A 331 -12.43 -1.43 -0.95
N ARG A 332 -11.66 -2.03 -1.86
CA ARG A 332 -10.28 -2.39 -1.59
C ARG A 332 -9.41 -1.13 -1.63
N PRO A 333 -8.44 -0.98 -0.72
CA PRO A 333 -7.39 0.01 -0.88
C PRO A 333 -6.59 -0.21 -2.17
N ASP A 334 -6.17 0.88 -2.80
CA ASP A 334 -5.38 0.86 -4.03
C ASP A 334 -3.91 0.58 -3.74
N ALA A 335 -3.41 0.83 -2.53
CA ALA A 335 -2.10 0.37 -2.08
C ALA A 335 -2.19 -0.12 -0.64
N GLN A 336 -1.46 -1.18 -0.31
CA GLN A 336 -1.30 -1.57 1.08
C GLN A 336 0.03 -2.29 1.33
N PHE A 337 0.77 -1.83 2.34
CA PHE A 337 2.04 -2.41 2.79
C PHE A 337 2.08 -2.50 4.30
N PHE A 338 2.45 -3.66 4.84
CA PHE A 338 2.76 -3.79 6.26
C PHE A 338 4.27 -3.78 6.49
N ALA A 339 4.70 -3.25 7.64
CA ALA A 339 6.08 -3.32 8.08
C ALA A 339 6.29 -4.61 8.89
N PRO A 340 7.02 -5.62 8.38
CA PRO A 340 7.30 -6.84 9.12
C PRO A 340 8.23 -6.56 10.31
N ASP A 341 8.01 -7.26 11.42
CA ASP A 341 8.92 -7.22 12.57
C ASP A 341 9.88 -8.42 12.61
N THR A 342 9.58 -9.44 11.79
CA THR A 342 10.31 -10.70 11.70
C THR A 342 10.42 -11.13 10.24
N ILE A 343 11.64 -11.45 9.81
CA ILE A 343 11.97 -11.82 8.43
C ILE A 343 12.87 -13.05 8.46
N VAL A 344 12.56 -14.07 7.66
CA VAL A 344 13.44 -15.20 7.37
C VAL A 344 13.85 -15.11 5.91
N VAL A 345 15.15 -14.96 5.68
CA VAL A 345 15.75 -14.95 4.33
C VAL A 345 16.32 -16.33 4.06
N ILE A 346 15.86 -16.99 3.00
CA ILE A 346 16.40 -18.27 2.53
C ILE A 346 17.33 -17.97 1.36
N ASP A 347 18.62 -18.29 1.50
CA ASP A 347 19.60 -18.24 0.41
C ASP A 347 19.72 -19.66 -0.18
N HIS A 348 19.12 -19.87 -1.36
CA HIS A 348 19.12 -21.17 -2.03
C HIS A 348 20.50 -21.58 -2.52
N GLN A 349 21.35 -20.60 -2.85
CA GLN A 349 22.71 -20.86 -3.32
C GLN A 349 23.61 -21.36 -2.18
N LEU A 350 23.46 -20.79 -0.98
CA LEU A 350 24.21 -21.20 0.21
C LEU A 350 23.53 -22.32 1.00
N SER A 351 22.29 -22.67 0.67
CA SER A 351 21.47 -23.63 1.44
C SER A 351 21.36 -23.25 2.92
N GLN A 352 21.23 -21.96 3.20
CA GLN A 352 21.12 -21.39 4.54
C GLN A 352 19.87 -20.51 4.64
N MET A 353 19.36 -20.33 5.86
CA MET A 353 18.37 -19.32 6.16
C MET A 353 18.79 -18.43 7.34
N HIS A 354 18.41 -17.15 7.28
CA HIS A 354 18.79 -16.13 8.24
C HIS A 354 17.55 -15.51 8.87
N LEU A 355 17.44 -15.59 10.20
CA LEU A 355 16.38 -14.95 10.97
C LEU A 355 16.78 -13.54 11.35
N HIS A 356 15.99 -12.57 10.93
CA HIS A 356 16.04 -11.18 11.38
C HIS A 356 14.78 -10.83 12.16
N SER A 357 14.93 -10.13 13.29
CA SER A 357 13.76 -9.68 14.05
C SER A 357 14.05 -8.45 14.91
N ILE A 358 13.06 -7.56 15.01
CA ILE A 358 13.11 -6.38 15.87
C ILE A 358 13.16 -6.81 17.34
N ASN A 359 12.25 -7.70 17.73
CA ASN A 359 12.16 -8.24 19.09
C ASN A 359 12.88 -9.59 19.20
N LYS A 360 13.20 -10.03 20.41
CA LYS A 360 13.72 -11.38 20.62
C LYS A 360 12.65 -12.40 20.17
N PRO A 361 12.97 -13.36 19.29
CA PRO A 361 12.02 -14.35 18.84
C PRO A 361 11.55 -15.25 20.00
N ASP A 362 10.31 -15.71 19.94
CA ASP A 362 9.78 -16.67 20.91
C ASP A 362 10.45 -18.06 20.75
N ALA A 363 10.27 -18.90 21.76
CA ALA A 363 10.87 -20.24 21.77
C ALA A 363 10.32 -21.12 20.63
N GLN A 364 9.02 -20.99 20.31
CA GLN A 364 8.39 -21.77 19.25
C GLN A 364 9.01 -21.48 17.88
N THR A 365 9.24 -20.21 17.56
CA THR A 365 9.88 -19.75 16.32
C THR A 365 11.30 -20.30 16.22
N THR A 366 12.07 -20.21 17.30
CA THR A 366 13.45 -20.72 17.34
C THR A 366 13.50 -22.24 17.15
N ILE A 367 12.59 -22.99 17.77
CA ILE A 367 12.49 -24.45 17.64
C ILE A 367 12.11 -24.86 16.22
N LEU A 368 11.12 -24.18 15.62
CA LEU A 368 10.67 -24.45 14.25
C LEU A 368 11.77 -24.16 13.23
N LEU A 369 12.54 -23.09 13.41
CA LEU A 369 13.68 -22.79 12.53
C LEU A 369 14.85 -23.76 12.72
N GLY A 370 15.05 -24.27 13.94
CA GLY A 370 16.06 -25.31 14.22
C GLY A 370 15.69 -26.69 13.65
N ASN A 371 14.40 -26.99 13.53
CA ASN A 371 13.87 -28.25 13.00
C ASN A 371 12.67 -27.98 12.08
N PRO A 372 12.90 -27.42 10.87
CA PRO A 372 11.83 -27.04 9.98
C PRO A 372 11.04 -28.28 9.51
N PRO A 373 9.71 -28.15 9.30
CA PRO A 373 8.93 -29.24 8.72
C PRO A 373 9.45 -29.60 7.33
N GLN A 374 9.58 -30.91 7.06
CA GLN A 374 10.08 -31.39 5.76
C GLN A 374 9.03 -31.25 4.66
N HIS A 375 7.76 -31.49 5.01
CA HIS A 375 6.63 -31.46 4.09
C HIS A 375 5.41 -30.89 4.80
N ARG A 376 4.55 -30.23 4.02
CA ARG A 376 3.22 -29.83 4.46
C ARG A 376 2.21 -30.93 4.11
N ALA A 377 1.27 -31.22 5.01
CA ALA A 377 0.11 -32.05 4.68
C ALA A 377 -0.85 -31.25 3.80
N SER A 378 -1.25 -31.79 2.65
CA SER A 378 -2.27 -31.14 1.80
C SER A 378 -3.61 -31.12 2.53
N ALA A 379 -4.29 -29.97 2.46
CA ALA A 379 -5.64 -29.80 2.96
C ALA A 379 -6.69 -30.01 1.86
N HIS A 380 -7.92 -30.32 2.25
CA HIS A 380 -9.05 -30.26 1.33
C HIS A 380 -9.28 -28.80 0.92
N LEU A 381 -9.45 -28.56 -0.38
CA LEU A 381 -9.79 -27.25 -0.93
C LEU A 381 -11.11 -27.40 -1.67
N PRO A 382 -12.18 -26.70 -1.25
CA PRO A 382 -13.43 -26.65 -2.00
C PRO A 382 -13.19 -26.16 -3.43
N VAL A 383 -13.83 -26.82 -4.40
CA VAL A 383 -13.71 -26.45 -5.82
C VAL A 383 -14.55 -25.21 -6.08
N PRO A 384 -13.97 -24.07 -6.48
CA PRO A 384 -14.75 -22.86 -6.75
C PRO A 384 -15.56 -22.98 -8.05
N ASP A 385 -16.79 -22.46 -8.01
CA ASP A 385 -17.62 -22.25 -9.20
C ASP A 385 -17.44 -20.80 -9.68
N PHE A 386 -16.65 -20.62 -10.74
CA PHE A 386 -16.33 -19.31 -11.29
C PHE A 386 -17.36 -18.85 -12.32
N HIS A 387 -17.63 -17.55 -12.35
CA HIS A 387 -18.38 -16.86 -13.38
C HIS A 387 -17.50 -15.83 -14.09
N CYS A 388 -17.54 -15.82 -15.42
CA CYS A 388 -16.83 -14.83 -16.23
C CYS A 388 -17.67 -13.56 -16.38
N ALA A 389 -17.03 -12.40 -16.24
CA ALA A 389 -17.65 -11.10 -16.46
C ALA A 389 -18.13 -10.92 -17.91
N ASP A 390 -17.42 -11.54 -18.87
CA ASP A 390 -17.74 -11.48 -20.29
C ASP A 390 -18.24 -12.82 -20.85
N SER A 391 -19.14 -12.74 -21.82
CA SER A 391 -19.38 -13.84 -22.76
C SER A 391 -18.33 -13.82 -23.87
N ALA A 392 -18.14 -14.95 -24.56
CA ALA A 392 -17.22 -15.03 -25.70
C ALA A 392 -17.55 -13.96 -26.76
N ALA A 393 -18.83 -13.81 -27.12
CA ALA A 393 -19.27 -12.82 -28.11
C ALA A 393 -19.05 -11.38 -27.62
N GLY A 394 -19.30 -11.10 -26.33
CA GLY A 394 -19.07 -9.79 -25.73
C GLY A 394 -17.60 -9.40 -25.74
N TYR A 395 -16.72 -10.32 -25.35
CA TYR A 395 -15.27 -10.09 -25.37
C TYR A 395 -14.74 -9.90 -26.79
N GLN A 396 -15.18 -10.72 -27.76
CA GLN A 396 -14.83 -10.55 -29.17
C GLN A 396 -15.26 -9.19 -29.74
N GLU A 397 -16.42 -8.67 -29.30
CA GLU A 397 -16.86 -7.34 -29.70
C GLU A 397 -15.99 -6.23 -29.09
N LYS A 398 -15.58 -6.38 -27.82
CA LYS A 398 -14.61 -5.48 -27.19
C LYS A 398 -13.27 -5.48 -27.93
N ILE A 399 -12.83 -6.62 -28.47
CA ILE A 399 -11.63 -6.71 -29.33
C ILE A 399 -11.83 -5.91 -30.62
N ARG A 400 -12.96 -6.04 -31.30
CA ARG A 400 -13.23 -5.26 -32.53
C ARG A 400 -13.25 -3.76 -32.26
N ARG A 401 -13.82 -3.34 -31.13
CA ARG A 401 -13.79 -1.94 -30.67
C ARG A 401 -12.36 -1.48 -30.36
N ALA A 402 -11.55 -2.30 -29.69
CA ALA A 402 -10.13 -2.01 -29.47
C ALA A 402 -9.37 -1.84 -30.79
N GLN A 403 -9.62 -2.69 -31.78
CA GLN A 403 -9.02 -2.57 -33.10
C GLN A 403 -9.45 -1.29 -33.82
N HIS A 404 -10.70 -0.87 -33.66
CA HIS A 404 -11.15 0.43 -34.18
C HIS A 404 -10.32 1.58 -33.61
N GLU A 405 -10.12 1.63 -32.30
CA GLU A 405 -9.25 2.64 -31.65
C GLU A 405 -7.80 2.60 -32.16
N ILE A 406 -7.29 1.40 -32.48
CA ILE A 406 -5.96 1.24 -33.07
C ILE A 406 -5.92 1.79 -34.51
N TYR A 407 -6.93 1.51 -35.32
CA TYR A 407 -7.01 2.02 -36.70
C TYR A 407 -7.19 3.53 -36.78
N GLU A 408 -7.89 4.14 -35.81
CA GLU A 408 -7.99 5.59 -35.68
C GLU A 408 -6.70 6.25 -35.17
N GLY A 409 -5.73 5.44 -34.69
CA GLY A 409 -4.44 5.92 -34.19
C GLY A 409 -4.47 6.45 -32.75
N ASN A 410 -5.51 6.12 -31.98
CA ASN A 410 -5.63 6.52 -30.57
C ASN A 410 -4.73 5.68 -29.65
N THR A 411 -4.36 4.48 -30.09
CA THR A 411 -3.45 3.54 -29.41
C THR A 411 -2.80 2.58 -30.42
N TYR A 412 -1.70 1.93 -30.06
CA TYR A 412 -1.02 0.92 -30.90
C TYR A 412 -1.30 -0.52 -30.44
N GLU A 413 -1.46 -0.70 -29.13
CA GLU A 413 -1.75 -1.97 -28.47
C GLU A 413 -2.64 -1.69 -27.25
N VAL A 414 -3.58 -2.57 -26.93
CA VAL A 414 -4.30 -2.54 -25.65
C VAL A 414 -4.27 -3.92 -24.99
N CYS A 415 -3.98 -3.99 -23.70
CA CYS A 415 -4.11 -5.21 -22.92
C CYS A 415 -5.53 -5.30 -22.37
N LEU A 416 -6.46 -5.81 -23.18
CA LEU A 416 -7.86 -5.96 -22.82
C LEU A 416 -8.05 -7.07 -21.79
N THR A 417 -8.89 -6.86 -20.77
CA THR A 417 -9.05 -7.83 -19.67
C THR A 417 -10.52 -8.18 -19.38
N THR A 418 -10.69 -9.37 -18.82
CA THR A 418 -11.93 -9.84 -18.20
C THR A 418 -11.62 -10.37 -16.80
N GLU A 419 -12.63 -10.83 -16.07
CA GLU A 419 -12.50 -11.34 -14.71
C GLU A 419 -13.36 -12.58 -14.50
N LEU A 420 -12.79 -13.57 -13.81
CA LEU A 420 -13.53 -14.66 -13.21
C LEU A 420 -13.75 -14.36 -11.72
N THR A 421 -14.99 -14.53 -11.26
CA THR A 421 -15.34 -14.38 -9.85
C THR A 421 -16.05 -15.61 -9.31
N ALA A 422 -15.80 -15.95 -8.05
CA ALA A 422 -16.51 -17.03 -7.35
C ALA A 422 -16.80 -16.62 -5.91
N HIS A 423 -17.86 -17.19 -5.34
CA HIS A 423 -18.16 -17.09 -3.92
C HIS A 423 -18.04 -18.47 -3.29
N ALA A 424 -17.38 -18.55 -2.13
CA ALA A 424 -17.19 -19.80 -1.39
C ALA A 424 -17.44 -19.58 0.10
N GLU A 425 -18.29 -20.41 0.71
CA GLU A 425 -18.56 -20.36 2.16
C GLU A 425 -17.29 -20.65 2.96
N GLU A 426 -16.53 -21.66 2.54
CA GLU A 426 -15.24 -22.04 3.10
C GLU A 426 -14.20 -22.11 1.98
N PHE A 427 -13.01 -21.55 2.22
CA PHE A 427 -11.90 -21.60 1.29
C PHE A 427 -10.57 -21.41 2.05
N ASP A 428 -9.51 -22.08 1.58
CA ASP A 428 -8.15 -21.91 2.11
C ASP A 428 -7.25 -21.31 1.02
N PRO A 429 -7.05 -19.98 1.02
CA PRO A 429 -6.19 -19.32 0.04
C PRO A 429 -4.74 -19.80 0.07
N PHE A 430 -4.24 -20.28 1.22
CA PHE A 430 -2.87 -20.77 1.33
C PHE A 430 -2.72 -22.17 0.71
N GLU A 431 -3.70 -23.06 0.90
CA GLU A 431 -3.76 -24.33 0.16
C GLU A 431 -3.86 -24.09 -1.35
N ALA A 432 -4.67 -23.10 -1.79
CA ALA A 432 -4.74 -22.70 -3.19
C ALA A 432 -3.36 -22.28 -3.73
N TYR A 433 -2.64 -21.42 -3.02
CA TYR A 433 -1.25 -21.07 -3.34
C TYR A 433 -0.33 -22.29 -3.43
N CYS A 434 -0.41 -23.20 -2.45
CA CYS A 434 0.40 -24.41 -2.41
C CYS A 434 0.17 -25.32 -3.63
N ARG A 435 -1.07 -25.42 -4.13
CA ARG A 435 -1.38 -26.15 -5.36
C ARG A 435 -0.88 -25.43 -6.61
N MET A 436 -1.05 -24.11 -6.66
CA MET A 436 -0.60 -23.28 -7.80
C MET A 436 0.93 -23.30 -7.95
N ARG A 437 1.70 -23.16 -6.87
CA ARG A 437 3.16 -23.17 -6.93
C ARG A 437 3.74 -24.49 -7.44
N LEU A 438 3.06 -25.60 -7.17
CA LEU A 438 3.48 -26.93 -7.65
C LEU A 438 3.17 -27.13 -9.14
N SER A 439 2.09 -26.54 -9.65
CA SER A 439 1.69 -26.72 -11.05
C SER A 439 2.51 -25.88 -12.02
N SER A 440 2.97 -24.70 -11.60
CA SER A 440 3.72 -23.78 -12.46
C SER A 440 4.75 -22.99 -11.65
N PRO A 441 5.98 -23.53 -11.47
CA PRO A 441 7.08 -22.81 -10.85
C PRO A 441 7.38 -21.48 -11.54
N ALA A 442 7.59 -20.43 -10.76
CA ALA A 442 7.81 -19.08 -11.23
C ALA A 442 8.87 -18.33 -10.37
N PRO A 443 9.63 -17.40 -10.96
CA PRO A 443 10.63 -16.60 -10.25
C PRO A 443 10.03 -15.63 -9.22
N PHE A 444 8.77 -15.20 -9.41
CA PHE A 444 8.12 -14.20 -8.55
C PHE A 444 6.80 -14.71 -7.95
N ALA A 445 6.74 -16.01 -7.62
CA ALA A 445 5.60 -16.55 -6.91
C ALA A 445 5.49 -15.89 -5.52
N HIS A 446 4.28 -15.65 -5.06
CA HIS A 446 4.10 -15.05 -3.75
C HIS A 446 2.75 -15.41 -3.13
N TYR A 447 2.75 -15.46 -1.82
CA TYR A 447 1.55 -15.48 -1.00
C TYR A 447 1.55 -14.28 -0.07
N LEU A 448 0.50 -13.45 -0.12
CA LEU A 448 0.30 -12.34 0.82
C LEU A 448 -0.93 -12.61 1.67
N ARG A 449 -0.84 -12.33 2.97
CA ARG A 449 -1.97 -12.26 3.90
C ARG A 449 -1.93 -10.90 4.60
N LEU A 450 -2.93 -10.07 4.33
CA LEU A 450 -3.15 -8.74 4.88
C LEU A 450 -4.54 -8.71 5.52
N ALA A 451 -4.64 -9.30 6.71
CA ALA A 451 -5.90 -9.52 7.42
C ALA A 451 -6.96 -10.23 6.53
N ASP A 452 -7.97 -9.49 6.07
CA ASP A 452 -9.08 -9.99 5.26
C ASP A 452 -8.73 -10.19 3.78
N LEU A 453 -7.56 -9.72 3.32
CA LEU A 453 -7.10 -9.91 1.95
C LEU A 453 -6.01 -10.99 1.91
N GLN A 454 -6.19 -12.00 1.06
CA GLN A 454 -5.18 -13.01 0.79
C GLN A 454 -4.94 -13.12 -0.72
N VAL A 455 -3.67 -13.24 -1.13
CA VAL A 455 -3.25 -13.22 -2.53
C VAL A 455 -2.36 -14.41 -2.78
N ALA A 456 -2.72 -15.26 -3.75
CA ALA A 456 -1.96 -16.42 -4.17
C ALA A 456 -1.51 -16.24 -5.62
N SER A 457 -0.21 -16.08 -5.86
CA SER A 457 0.34 -15.77 -7.18
C SER A 457 1.48 -16.68 -7.60
N ILE A 458 1.53 -16.97 -8.89
CA ILE A 458 2.62 -17.61 -9.61
C ILE A 458 3.08 -16.72 -10.78
N SER A 459 3.24 -15.42 -10.51
CA SER A 459 3.64 -14.45 -11.52
C SER A 459 5.04 -14.74 -12.08
N PRO A 460 5.20 -14.81 -13.41
CA PRO A 460 6.49 -14.99 -14.05
C PRO A 460 7.23 -13.65 -14.31
N GLU A 461 6.54 -12.52 -14.20
CA GLU A 461 7.00 -11.24 -14.76
C GLU A 461 7.42 -10.24 -13.68
N ARG A 462 8.65 -9.74 -13.79
CA ARG A 462 9.12 -8.61 -12.99
C ARG A 462 8.57 -7.32 -13.57
N PHE A 463 7.88 -6.55 -12.74
CA PHE A 463 7.48 -5.19 -13.07
C PHE A 463 8.69 -4.26 -13.03
N LEU A 464 9.30 -4.10 -11.85
CA LEU A 464 10.43 -3.20 -11.65
C LEU A 464 11.25 -3.64 -10.43
N ALA A 465 12.56 -3.72 -10.60
CA ALA A 465 13.52 -3.83 -9.51
C ALA A 465 14.38 -2.58 -9.42
N LEU A 466 14.66 -2.15 -8.18
CA LEU A 466 15.65 -1.14 -7.84
C LEU A 466 16.69 -1.77 -6.91
N SER A 467 17.96 -1.76 -7.30
CA SER A 467 19.05 -2.16 -6.40
C SER A 467 19.38 -1.03 -5.40
N LYS A 468 20.01 -1.36 -4.28
CA LYS A 468 20.56 -0.37 -3.32
C LYS A 468 21.55 0.62 -3.95
N ASP A 469 22.20 0.24 -5.04
CA ASP A 469 23.16 1.08 -5.78
C ASP A 469 22.50 1.92 -6.90
N GLY A 470 21.16 1.98 -6.93
CA GLY A 470 20.41 2.81 -7.88
C GLY A 470 20.19 2.20 -9.27
N GLN A 471 20.54 0.92 -9.51
CA GLN A 471 20.20 0.25 -10.78
C GLN A 471 18.72 -0.12 -10.85
N LEU A 472 18.04 0.34 -11.90
CA LEU A 472 16.67 0.00 -12.24
C LEU A 472 16.65 -1.11 -13.29
N ARG A 473 15.72 -2.06 -13.17
CA ARG A 473 15.49 -3.12 -14.16
C ARG A 473 14.01 -3.44 -14.32
N ALA A 474 13.54 -3.48 -15.56
CA ALA A 474 12.22 -3.98 -15.94
C ALA A 474 12.35 -5.14 -16.94
N GLU A 475 11.47 -6.14 -16.85
CA GLU A 475 11.57 -7.38 -17.63
C GLU A 475 10.24 -7.81 -18.25
N PRO A 476 9.71 -7.05 -19.23
CA PRO A 476 8.43 -7.37 -19.85
C PRO A 476 8.47 -8.71 -20.60
N ILE A 477 7.37 -9.45 -20.50
CA ILE A 477 7.16 -10.72 -21.19
C ILE A 477 6.07 -10.54 -22.25
N LYS A 478 6.34 -10.99 -23.48
CA LYS A 478 5.34 -11.13 -24.55
C LYS A 478 5.60 -12.42 -25.31
N GLY A 479 4.54 -13.09 -25.75
CA GLY A 479 4.65 -14.38 -26.42
C GLY A 479 5.04 -15.53 -25.49
N THR A 480 4.37 -16.65 -25.67
CA THR A 480 4.63 -17.89 -24.92
C THR A 480 4.36 -19.08 -25.81
N ARG A 481 5.19 -20.11 -25.71
CA ARG A 481 4.95 -21.42 -26.33
C ARG A 481 5.10 -22.52 -25.27
N PRO A 482 4.37 -23.64 -25.36
CA PRO A 482 4.62 -24.78 -24.49
C PRO A 482 6.00 -25.38 -24.78
N ARG A 483 6.49 -26.23 -23.87
CA ARG A 483 7.61 -27.13 -24.19
C ARG A 483 7.19 -28.17 -25.21
N GLY A 484 8.12 -28.56 -26.08
CA GLY A 484 7.94 -29.67 -27.00
C GLY A 484 7.83 -31.01 -26.28
N ILE A 485 7.20 -31.98 -26.92
CA ILE A 485 7.11 -33.36 -26.43
C ILE A 485 8.44 -34.11 -26.62
N ASP A 486 9.30 -33.60 -27.50
CA ASP A 486 10.65 -34.06 -27.80
C ASP A 486 11.57 -32.87 -28.12
N GLU A 487 12.87 -33.13 -28.28
CA GLU A 487 13.88 -32.08 -28.52
C GLU A 487 13.65 -31.33 -29.84
N GLU A 488 13.22 -32.03 -30.90
CA GLU A 488 12.98 -31.43 -32.21
C GLU A 488 11.83 -30.44 -32.17
N THR A 489 10.68 -30.87 -31.62
CA THR A 489 9.51 -30.00 -31.44
C THR A 489 9.78 -28.87 -30.46
N ASP A 490 10.59 -29.10 -29.41
CA ASP A 490 10.96 -28.07 -28.45
C ASP A 490 11.82 -26.97 -29.07
N LEU A 491 12.79 -27.35 -29.91
CA LEU A 491 13.62 -26.42 -30.66
C LEU A 491 12.80 -25.68 -31.72
N ALA A 492 11.86 -26.34 -32.39
CA ALA A 492 10.96 -25.72 -33.35
C ALA A 492 10.06 -24.66 -32.71
N LEU A 493 9.42 -24.98 -31.56
CA LEU A 493 8.59 -24.04 -30.80
C LEU A 493 9.39 -22.86 -30.27
N LYS A 494 10.63 -23.11 -29.81
CA LYS A 494 11.56 -22.06 -29.39
C LYS A 494 11.94 -21.14 -30.55
N HIS A 495 12.22 -21.71 -31.72
CA HIS A 495 12.57 -20.95 -32.92
C HIS A 495 11.38 -20.15 -33.46
N ASP A 496 10.19 -20.74 -33.46
CA ASP A 496 8.93 -20.06 -33.78
C ASP A 496 8.77 -18.82 -32.91
N LEU A 497 8.78 -18.98 -31.58
CA LEU A 497 8.67 -17.85 -30.66
C LEU A 497 9.75 -16.78 -30.89
N ALA A 498 10.99 -17.20 -31.14
CA ALA A 498 12.10 -16.26 -31.37
C ALA A 498 11.96 -15.44 -32.67
N THR A 499 11.20 -15.93 -33.64
CA THR A 499 11.09 -15.34 -34.98
C THR A 499 9.70 -14.82 -35.32
N HIS A 500 8.68 -15.17 -34.54
CA HIS A 500 7.29 -14.85 -34.82
C HIS A 500 7.07 -13.32 -34.82
N PRO A 501 6.59 -12.75 -35.93
CA PRO A 501 6.56 -11.30 -36.11
C PRO A 501 5.63 -10.58 -35.14
N LYS A 502 4.46 -11.16 -34.82
CA LYS A 502 3.49 -10.61 -33.86
C LYS A 502 4.10 -10.49 -32.46
N ASP A 503 4.63 -11.60 -31.93
CA ASP A 503 5.19 -11.66 -30.56
C ASP A 503 6.36 -10.66 -30.40
N ARG A 504 7.22 -10.56 -31.42
CA ARG A 504 8.31 -9.59 -31.43
C ARG A 504 7.82 -8.14 -31.51
N ALA A 505 6.82 -7.86 -32.35
CA ALA A 505 6.27 -6.52 -32.47
C ALA A 505 5.68 -6.05 -31.13
N GLU A 506 4.84 -6.87 -30.49
CA GLU A 506 4.30 -6.60 -29.15
C GLU A 506 5.41 -6.35 -28.13
N ASN A 507 6.43 -7.22 -28.11
CA ASN A 507 7.53 -7.06 -27.17
C ASN A 507 8.31 -5.75 -27.40
N ILE A 508 8.61 -5.40 -28.65
CA ILE A 508 9.32 -4.17 -29.00
C ILE A 508 8.50 -2.93 -28.63
N MET A 509 7.18 -2.94 -28.84
CA MET A 509 6.29 -1.84 -28.47
C MET A 509 6.34 -1.58 -26.96
N ILE A 510 6.25 -2.63 -26.14
CA ILE A 510 6.37 -2.49 -24.68
C ILE A 510 7.78 -2.10 -24.24
N VAL A 511 8.83 -2.61 -24.90
CA VAL A 511 10.20 -2.18 -24.63
C VAL A 511 10.37 -0.68 -24.85
N ASP A 512 9.80 -0.13 -25.92
CA ASP A 512 9.92 1.30 -26.19
C ASP A 512 9.16 2.15 -25.15
N LEU A 513 7.97 1.70 -24.75
CA LEU A 513 7.22 2.32 -23.65
C LEU A 513 8.04 2.36 -22.35
N LEU A 514 8.60 1.22 -21.94
CA LEU A 514 9.39 1.14 -20.70
C LEU A 514 10.69 1.92 -20.77
N ARG A 515 11.32 2.02 -21.95
CA ARG A 515 12.48 2.92 -22.15
C ARG A 515 12.10 4.37 -21.90
N ASN A 516 10.94 4.80 -22.39
CA ASN A 516 10.43 6.14 -22.12
C ASN A 516 10.19 6.32 -20.62
N ASP A 517 9.41 5.44 -20.00
CA ASP A 517 9.07 5.51 -18.56
C ASP A 517 10.31 5.64 -17.68
N LEU A 518 11.31 4.76 -17.87
CA LEU A 518 12.52 4.77 -17.06
C LEU A 518 13.40 6.01 -17.33
N SER A 519 13.30 6.63 -18.51
CA SER A 519 14.15 7.76 -18.89
C SER A 519 13.90 9.04 -18.08
N HIS A 520 12.69 9.21 -17.53
CA HIS A 520 12.29 10.42 -16.79
C HIS A 520 13.18 10.70 -15.57
N HIS A 521 13.57 9.65 -14.84
CA HIS A 521 14.37 9.74 -13.60
C HIS A 521 15.70 9.00 -13.67
N ALA A 522 16.10 8.54 -14.86
CA ALA A 522 17.39 7.88 -15.09
C ALA A 522 18.51 8.87 -15.45
N VAL A 523 19.75 8.54 -15.09
CA VAL A 523 20.94 9.26 -15.52
C VAL A 523 20.93 9.29 -17.06
N PRO A 524 21.03 10.47 -17.71
CA PRO A 524 21.00 10.56 -19.16
C PRO A 524 22.01 9.60 -19.82
N GLY A 525 21.53 8.82 -20.80
CA GLY A 525 22.33 7.81 -21.51
C GLY A 525 22.55 6.48 -20.76
N SER A 526 22.00 6.30 -19.56
CA SER A 526 22.09 5.04 -18.82
C SER A 526 21.04 4.00 -19.25
N VAL A 527 19.91 4.42 -19.83
CA VAL A 527 18.83 3.51 -20.27
C VAL A 527 19.33 2.62 -21.42
N ARG A 528 19.32 1.31 -21.21
CA ARG A 528 19.83 0.31 -22.15
C ARG A 528 18.90 -0.89 -22.22
N VAL A 529 18.63 -1.36 -23.43
CA VAL A 529 18.00 -2.67 -23.65
C VAL A 529 19.13 -3.70 -23.71
N THR A 530 19.40 -4.39 -22.61
CA THR A 530 20.51 -5.35 -22.52
C THR A 530 20.16 -6.69 -23.14
N ARG A 531 18.87 -7.04 -23.17
CA ARG A 531 18.32 -8.22 -23.83
C ARG A 531 17.05 -7.84 -24.55
N LEU A 532 16.99 -8.06 -25.86
CA LEU A 532 15.80 -7.75 -26.68
C LEU A 532 15.23 -9.05 -27.24
N CYS A 533 13.93 -9.26 -27.06
CA CYS A 533 13.18 -10.42 -27.56
C CYS A 533 13.88 -11.77 -27.29
N SER A 534 14.50 -11.92 -26.12
CA SER A 534 15.27 -13.12 -25.78
C SER A 534 14.34 -14.24 -25.32
N VAL A 535 14.46 -15.42 -25.92
CA VAL A 535 13.65 -16.57 -25.51
C VAL A 535 14.29 -17.31 -24.33
N GLU A 536 13.56 -17.35 -23.22
CA GLU A 536 13.89 -18.12 -22.03
C GLU A 536 13.07 -19.41 -21.97
N SER A 537 13.73 -20.51 -21.61
CA SER A 537 13.11 -21.83 -21.50
C SER A 537 12.90 -22.18 -20.03
N TYR A 538 11.65 -22.41 -19.63
CA TYR A 538 11.24 -22.84 -18.30
C TYR A 538 10.82 -24.31 -18.30
N ALA A 539 10.39 -24.82 -17.14
CA ALA A 539 9.96 -26.20 -16.99
C ALA A 539 8.80 -26.57 -17.95
N THR A 540 7.83 -25.68 -18.14
CA THR A 540 6.59 -25.96 -18.88
C THR A 540 6.37 -25.11 -20.12
N VAL A 541 7.13 -24.01 -20.29
CA VAL A 541 6.97 -23.07 -21.40
C VAL A 541 8.30 -22.44 -21.85
N HIS A 542 8.33 -21.94 -23.09
CA HIS A 542 9.25 -20.91 -23.56
C HIS A 542 8.56 -19.55 -23.49
N GLN A 543 9.29 -18.50 -23.08
CA GLN A 543 8.78 -17.13 -23.01
C GLN A 543 9.76 -16.15 -23.66
N MET A 544 9.24 -15.14 -24.37
CA MET A 544 10.07 -14.06 -24.88
C MET A 544 10.10 -12.92 -23.86
N VAL A 545 11.32 -12.60 -23.43
CA VAL A 545 11.63 -11.64 -22.37
C VAL A 545 12.60 -10.60 -22.92
N SER A 546 12.34 -9.34 -22.60
CA SER A 546 13.33 -8.26 -22.79
C SER A 546 13.78 -7.73 -21.44
N THR A 547 15.00 -7.20 -21.36
CA THR A 547 15.56 -6.59 -20.15
C THR A 547 15.93 -5.15 -20.48
N ILE A 548 15.32 -4.21 -19.75
CA ILE A 548 15.64 -2.79 -19.82
C ILE A 548 16.30 -2.42 -18.49
N ASP A 549 17.53 -1.92 -18.58
CA ASP A 549 18.31 -1.44 -17.44
C ASP A 549 18.44 0.09 -17.50
N ALA A 550 18.46 0.74 -16.34
CA ALA A 550 18.77 2.16 -16.21
C ALA A 550 19.47 2.43 -14.87
N THR A 551 20.12 3.58 -14.73
CA THR A 551 20.66 4.02 -13.45
C THR A 551 19.85 5.21 -12.96
N LEU A 552 19.26 5.11 -11.77
CA LEU A 552 18.49 6.18 -11.14
C LEU A 552 19.39 7.40 -10.88
N GLN A 553 18.90 8.61 -11.15
CA GLN A 553 19.66 9.86 -10.97
C GLN A 553 20.04 10.13 -9.51
N SER A 554 19.12 9.84 -8.60
CA SER A 554 19.25 10.07 -7.17
C SER A 554 18.31 9.13 -6.43
N PRO A 555 18.70 8.57 -5.26
CA PRO A 555 17.80 7.80 -4.41
C PRO A 555 16.49 8.53 -4.08
N ALA A 556 16.50 9.87 -4.04
CA ALA A 556 15.30 10.67 -3.79
C ALA A 556 14.21 10.53 -4.87
N HIS A 557 14.57 10.12 -6.10
CA HIS A 557 13.64 9.92 -7.20
C HIS A 557 13.12 8.47 -7.29
N ALA A 558 13.37 7.62 -6.30
CA ALA A 558 12.98 6.21 -6.40
C ALA A 558 11.47 6.02 -6.46
N ALA A 559 10.71 6.75 -5.64
CA ALA A 559 9.25 6.73 -5.67
C ALA A 559 8.69 7.32 -6.97
N ASP A 560 9.31 8.39 -7.50
CA ASP A 560 8.95 8.96 -8.80
C ASP A 560 9.21 8.00 -9.96
N ALA A 561 10.37 7.32 -9.97
CA ALA A 561 10.68 6.32 -10.99
C ALA A 561 9.67 5.15 -10.97
N LEU A 562 9.24 4.74 -9.78
CA LEU A 562 8.17 3.75 -9.61
C LEU A 562 6.82 4.29 -10.14
N ARG A 563 6.48 5.56 -9.84
CA ARG A 563 5.28 6.25 -10.33
C ARG A 563 5.23 6.30 -11.86
N GLU A 564 6.30 6.77 -12.51
CA GLU A 564 6.36 6.89 -13.98
C GLU A 564 6.28 5.52 -14.68
N ALA A 565 6.90 4.49 -14.11
CA ALA A 565 6.82 3.12 -14.63
C ALA A 565 5.43 2.50 -14.44
N PHE A 566 4.62 2.96 -13.48
CA PHE A 566 3.34 2.37 -13.12
C PHE A 566 2.18 2.88 -14.00
N PRO A 567 1.15 2.05 -14.28
CA PRO A 567 1.11 0.59 -14.11
C PRO A 567 2.03 -0.15 -15.08
N PRO A 568 2.28 -1.46 -14.87
CA PRO A 568 3.06 -2.28 -15.79
C PRO A 568 2.65 -2.10 -17.26
N GLY A 569 3.60 -1.73 -18.12
CA GLY A 569 3.37 -1.47 -19.54
C GLY A 569 2.73 -2.65 -20.28
N SER A 570 3.15 -3.87 -19.94
CA SER A 570 2.61 -5.13 -20.50
C SER A 570 1.12 -5.35 -20.21
N MET A 571 0.59 -4.69 -19.18
CA MET A 571 -0.79 -4.78 -18.71
C MET A 571 -1.63 -3.55 -19.06
N THR A 572 -1.08 -2.59 -19.79
CA THR A 572 -1.79 -1.39 -20.27
C THR A 572 -1.78 -1.36 -21.79
N GLY A 573 -0.76 -0.76 -22.40
CA GLY A 573 -0.58 -0.58 -23.83
C GLY A 573 0.13 0.74 -24.12
N ALA A 574 0.24 1.12 -25.39
CA ALA A 574 1.01 2.28 -25.81
C ALA A 574 0.22 3.14 -26.80
N PRO A 575 0.13 4.48 -26.62
CA PRO A 575 0.62 5.28 -25.49
C PRO A 575 -0.19 5.09 -24.19
N LYS A 576 0.51 4.87 -23.06
CA LYS A 576 -0.05 4.41 -21.77
C LYS A 576 -1.33 5.14 -21.32
N LEU A 577 -1.31 6.48 -21.24
CA LEU A 577 -2.45 7.25 -20.74
C LEU A 577 -3.69 7.14 -21.64
N SER A 578 -3.50 7.29 -22.95
CA SER A 578 -4.58 7.14 -23.94
C SER A 578 -5.20 5.75 -23.85
N THR A 579 -4.34 4.72 -23.83
CA THR A 579 -4.77 3.32 -23.73
C THR A 579 -5.54 3.03 -22.44
N MET A 580 -5.14 3.58 -21.29
CA MET A 580 -5.85 3.33 -20.02
C MET A 580 -7.29 3.90 -20.04
N ASN A 581 -7.51 5.06 -20.66
CA ASN A 581 -8.85 5.64 -20.80
C ASN A 581 -9.72 4.79 -21.73
N ILE A 582 -9.16 4.32 -22.85
CA ILE A 582 -9.84 3.40 -23.77
C ILE A 582 -10.21 2.09 -23.03
N LEU A 583 -9.29 1.55 -22.24
CA LEU A 583 -9.53 0.33 -21.46
C LEU A 583 -10.67 0.51 -20.45
N ASP A 584 -10.79 1.67 -19.79
CA ASP A 584 -11.90 1.93 -18.88
C ASP A 584 -13.26 1.87 -19.61
N GLU A 585 -13.33 2.34 -20.85
CA GLU A 585 -14.56 2.25 -21.66
C GLU A 585 -14.83 0.84 -22.19
N LEU A 586 -13.79 0.12 -22.63
CA LEU A 586 -13.91 -1.25 -23.14
C LEU A 586 -14.23 -2.25 -22.03
N GLU A 587 -13.78 -1.99 -20.80
CA GLU A 587 -14.00 -2.83 -19.63
C GLU A 587 -15.25 -2.42 -18.83
N ASP A 588 -16.13 -1.61 -19.44
CA ASP A 588 -17.41 -1.17 -18.85
C ASP A 588 -17.24 -0.49 -17.48
N GLN A 589 -16.17 0.29 -17.32
CA GLN A 589 -15.78 0.98 -16.07
C GLN A 589 -15.53 0.03 -14.89
N ARG A 590 -15.26 -1.26 -15.16
CA ARG A 590 -14.88 -2.23 -14.15
C ARG A 590 -13.45 -1.96 -13.68
N ALA A 591 -13.28 -1.73 -12.38
CA ALA A 591 -11.96 -1.65 -11.77
C ALA A 591 -11.26 -3.02 -11.81
N ARG A 592 -9.96 -3.06 -12.14
CA ARG A 592 -9.14 -4.28 -12.09
C ARG A 592 -8.67 -4.64 -10.69
N GLY A 593 -8.66 -3.65 -9.78
CA GLY A 593 -8.23 -3.84 -8.40
C GLY A 593 -6.74 -4.23 -8.32
N LEU A 594 -6.40 -5.38 -7.74
CA LEU A 594 -5.00 -5.84 -7.65
C LEU A 594 -4.48 -6.37 -8.98
N TYR A 595 -5.34 -6.97 -9.81
CA TYR A 595 -4.93 -7.52 -11.09
C TYR A 595 -4.39 -6.41 -12.00
N SER A 596 -3.33 -6.70 -12.77
CA SER A 596 -2.56 -5.69 -13.53
C SER A 596 -1.80 -4.66 -12.68
N GLY A 597 -1.84 -4.78 -11.35
CA GLY A 597 -1.00 -4.01 -10.44
C GLY A 597 0.38 -4.64 -10.24
N ALA A 598 1.00 -4.38 -9.09
CA ALA A 598 2.29 -4.93 -8.70
C ALA A 598 2.32 -5.42 -7.24
N VAL A 599 3.07 -6.49 -6.96
CA VAL A 599 3.32 -7.02 -5.60
C VAL A 599 4.81 -7.17 -5.37
N GLY A 600 5.28 -6.77 -4.19
CA GLY A 600 6.70 -6.80 -3.89
C GLY A 600 7.04 -6.27 -2.50
N TYR A 601 8.28 -5.80 -2.38
CA TYR A 601 8.80 -5.21 -1.15
C TYR A 601 9.59 -3.94 -1.39
N LEU A 602 9.69 -3.12 -0.33
CA LEU A 602 10.60 -1.99 -0.22
C LEU A 602 11.61 -2.31 0.89
N GLY A 603 12.89 -2.30 0.56
CA GLY A 603 14.00 -2.79 1.38
C GLY A 603 14.54 -1.76 2.37
N ALA A 604 15.15 -2.26 3.44
CA ALA A 604 15.81 -1.46 4.47
C ALA A 604 17.08 -0.74 3.96
N ASP A 605 17.63 -1.18 2.84
CA ASP A 605 18.77 -0.61 2.12
C ASP A 605 18.33 0.33 0.97
N GLY A 606 17.03 0.54 0.78
CA GLY A 606 16.47 1.27 -0.35
C GLY A 606 16.24 0.44 -1.62
N ALA A 607 16.62 -0.85 -1.63
CA ALA A 607 16.28 -1.73 -2.75
C ALA A 607 14.77 -1.99 -2.81
N ALA A 608 14.26 -2.40 -3.97
CA ALA A 608 12.89 -2.87 -4.13
C ALA A 608 12.81 -3.90 -5.27
N ASP A 609 11.85 -4.80 -5.21
CA ASP A 609 11.55 -5.73 -6.29
C ASP A 609 10.05 -5.99 -6.33
N PHE A 610 9.44 -5.71 -7.47
CA PHE A 610 8.01 -5.83 -7.71
C PHE A 610 7.75 -6.73 -8.91
N SER A 611 6.81 -7.64 -8.77
CA SER A 611 6.27 -8.48 -9.83
C SER A 611 4.91 -7.95 -10.30
N VAL A 612 4.59 -8.19 -11.57
CA VAL A 612 3.26 -7.88 -12.12
C VAL A 612 2.23 -8.81 -11.50
N VAL A 613 1.04 -8.31 -11.16
CA VAL A 613 -0.06 -9.15 -10.65
C VAL A 613 -0.81 -9.81 -11.80
N ILE A 614 -0.30 -10.96 -12.23
CA ILE A 614 -0.87 -11.86 -13.23
C ILE A 614 -0.78 -13.31 -12.75
N ARG A 615 -1.67 -14.19 -13.25
CA ARG A 615 -1.81 -15.57 -12.77
C ARG A 615 -1.95 -15.62 -11.24
N THR A 616 -2.81 -14.74 -10.73
CA THR A 616 -2.98 -14.46 -9.31
C THR A 616 -4.44 -14.65 -8.93
N LEU A 617 -4.70 -15.49 -7.92
CA LEU A 617 -5.98 -15.58 -7.25
C LEU A 617 -6.00 -14.58 -6.10
N ILE A 618 -6.99 -13.70 -6.10
CA ILE A 618 -7.23 -12.74 -5.03
C ILE A 618 -8.44 -13.22 -4.23
N CYS A 619 -8.28 -13.34 -2.92
CA CYS A 619 -9.27 -13.86 -1.99
C CYS A 619 -9.58 -12.78 -0.96
N ASP A 620 -10.77 -12.17 -1.04
CA ASP A 620 -11.26 -11.26 -0.01
C ASP A 620 -12.20 -12.00 0.94
N LYS A 621 -11.96 -11.86 2.23
CA LYS A 621 -12.86 -12.33 3.26
C LYS A 621 -13.99 -11.32 3.47
N LEU A 622 -15.23 -11.77 3.32
CA LEU A 622 -16.43 -10.95 3.43
C LEU A 622 -16.90 -10.81 4.89
N PRO A 623 -17.78 -9.83 5.21
CA PRO A 623 -18.28 -9.64 6.58
C PRO A 623 -18.97 -10.88 7.18
N ASP A 624 -19.64 -11.67 6.34
CA ASP A 624 -20.29 -12.93 6.70
C ASP A 624 -19.30 -14.12 6.85
N GLN A 625 -17.99 -13.85 6.79
CA GLN A 625 -16.88 -14.80 6.87
C GLN A 625 -16.69 -15.69 5.62
N SER A 626 -17.53 -15.56 4.60
CA SER A 626 -17.32 -16.21 3.30
C SER A 626 -16.19 -15.56 2.51
N TRP A 627 -15.82 -16.16 1.39
CA TRP A 627 -14.75 -15.70 0.50
C TRP A 627 -15.31 -15.25 -0.85
N ARG A 628 -14.89 -14.06 -1.29
CA ARG A 628 -14.95 -13.63 -2.69
C ARG A 628 -13.60 -13.93 -3.33
N LEU A 629 -13.62 -14.72 -4.40
CA LEU A 629 -12.46 -15.08 -5.19
C LEU A 629 -12.51 -14.30 -6.50
N SER A 630 -11.39 -13.72 -6.92
CA SER A 630 -11.25 -13.03 -8.21
C SER A 630 -9.96 -13.43 -8.92
N LEU A 631 -10.06 -13.67 -10.22
CA LEU A 631 -8.96 -13.99 -11.12
C LEU A 631 -9.11 -13.15 -12.38
N GLY A 632 -8.23 -12.16 -12.55
CA GLY A 632 -8.16 -11.38 -13.78
C GLY A 632 -7.46 -12.14 -14.90
N LEU A 633 -7.95 -11.95 -16.12
CA LEU A 633 -7.45 -12.59 -17.33
C LEU A 633 -7.41 -11.58 -18.48
N GLY A 634 -6.56 -11.78 -19.49
CA GLY A 634 -6.49 -10.88 -20.64
C GLY A 634 -5.35 -11.17 -21.60
N GLY A 635 -5.27 -10.33 -22.62
CA GLY A 635 -4.28 -10.43 -23.69
C GLY A 635 -4.06 -9.09 -24.38
N ALA A 636 -2.93 -8.99 -25.08
CA ALA A 636 -2.61 -7.85 -25.92
C ALA A 636 -3.43 -7.93 -27.21
N ILE A 637 -4.11 -6.84 -27.55
CA ILE A 637 -4.85 -6.68 -28.78
C ILE A 637 -4.09 -5.73 -29.67
N THR A 638 -3.80 -6.18 -30.88
CA THR A 638 -3.16 -5.41 -31.95
C THR A 638 -4.10 -5.33 -33.17
N ALA A 639 -3.72 -4.54 -34.17
CA ALA A 639 -4.47 -4.47 -35.43
C ALA A 639 -4.65 -5.86 -36.09
N ASP A 640 -3.68 -6.76 -35.93
CA ASP A 640 -3.67 -8.10 -36.54
C ASP A 640 -4.28 -9.19 -35.64
N SER A 641 -4.77 -8.84 -34.45
CA SER A 641 -5.40 -9.80 -33.54
C SER A 641 -6.67 -10.41 -34.16
N ILE A 642 -6.85 -11.72 -33.99
CA ILE A 642 -8.05 -12.44 -34.42
C ILE A 642 -8.94 -12.64 -33.19
N PRO A 643 -10.15 -12.06 -33.11
CA PRO A 643 -10.96 -12.07 -31.89
C PRO A 643 -11.20 -13.46 -31.29
N GLU A 644 -11.40 -14.47 -32.13
CA GLU A 644 -11.59 -15.85 -31.72
C GLU A 644 -10.33 -16.43 -31.05
N ASP A 645 -9.16 -16.24 -31.66
CA ASP A 645 -7.88 -16.73 -31.15
C ASP A 645 -7.51 -16.06 -29.81
N GLU A 646 -7.76 -14.75 -29.68
CA GLU A 646 -7.49 -14.00 -28.44
C GLU A 646 -8.39 -14.46 -27.29
N TRP A 647 -9.65 -14.81 -27.57
CA TRP A 647 -10.54 -15.39 -26.57
C TRP A 647 -10.06 -16.78 -26.14
N ASP A 648 -9.61 -17.61 -27.08
CA ASP A 648 -9.02 -18.92 -26.79
C ASP A 648 -7.70 -18.79 -25.99
N GLU A 649 -6.93 -17.73 -26.23
CA GLU A 649 -5.74 -17.38 -25.47
C GLU A 649 -6.08 -17.02 -24.01
N VAL A 650 -7.13 -16.22 -23.78
CA VAL A 650 -7.65 -15.90 -22.43
C VAL A 650 -7.99 -17.18 -21.67
N ILE A 651 -8.73 -18.10 -22.31
CA ILE A 651 -9.08 -19.40 -21.71
C ILE A 651 -7.80 -20.19 -21.42
N THR A 652 -6.88 -20.26 -22.37
CA THR A 652 -5.64 -21.04 -22.23
C THR A 652 -4.76 -20.53 -21.09
N LYS A 653 -4.59 -19.21 -20.95
CA LYS A 653 -3.83 -18.58 -19.86
C LYS A 653 -4.43 -18.85 -18.48
N SER A 654 -5.74 -19.05 -18.39
CA SER A 654 -6.42 -19.36 -17.12
C SER A 654 -6.17 -20.80 -16.62
N ARG A 655 -5.89 -21.74 -17.53
CA ARG A 655 -5.87 -23.19 -17.23
C ARG A 655 -4.93 -23.54 -16.07
N GLY A 656 -3.74 -22.94 -16.02
CA GLY A 656 -2.75 -23.25 -14.98
C GLY A 656 -3.25 -22.96 -13.58
N VAL A 657 -3.98 -21.84 -13.40
CA VAL A 657 -4.60 -21.49 -12.11
C VAL A 657 -5.82 -22.36 -11.86
N LEU A 658 -6.75 -22.46 -12.81
CA LEU A 658 -8.01 -23.18 -12.61
C LEU A 658 -7.80 -24.68 -12.34
N GLN A 659 -6.87 -25.34 -13.04
CA GLN A 659 -6.52 -26.74 -12.79
C GLN A 659 -5.95 -26.95 -11.38
N ALA A 660 -5.12 -26.03 -10.88
CA ALA A 660 -4.60 -26.10 -9.51
C ALA A 660 -5.73 -25.98 -8.45
N LEU A 661 -6.80 -25.26 -8.78
CA LEU A 661 -8.01 -25.14 -7.96
C LEU A 661 -9.02 -26.29 -8.17
N GLY A 662 -8.72 -27.23 -9.07
CA GLY A 662 -9.61 -28.36 -9.37
C GLY A 662 -10.84 -28.00 -10.20
N THR A 663 -10.81 -26.87 -10.91
CA THR A 663 -11.93 -26.36 -11.72
C THR A 663 -11.49 -26.08 -13.16
N THR A 664 -12.45 -25.72 -14.03
CA THR A 664 -12.21 -25.37 -15.43
C THR A 664 -12.79 -23.99 -15.74
N PHE A 665 -12.41 -23.42 -16.89
CA PHE A 665 -13.02 -22.18 -17.35
C PHE A 665 -14.55 -22.36 -17.46
N PRO A 666 -15.37 -21.41 -16.99
CA PRO A 666 -16.82 -21.56 -17.01
C PRO A 666 -17.34 -21.75 -18.43
N ALA A 667 -18.25 -22.71 -18.60
CA ALA A 667 -18.95 -22.86 -19.86
C ALA A 667 -19.75 -21.59 -20.15
N ALA A 668 -19.78 -21.17 -21.42
CA ALA A 668 -20.49 -19.95 -21.84
C ALA A 668 -21.93 -19.97 -21.32
N THR A 669 -22.22 -19.11 -20.34
CA THR A 669 -23.59 -18.88 -19.91
C THR A 669 -24.28 -18.07 -20.99
N ALA A 670 -25.25 -18.70 -21.67
CA ALA A 670 -26.16 -17.98 -22.54
C ALA A 670 -26.96 -16.99 -21.69
N ARG A 671 -26.59 -15.72 -21.72
CA ARG A 671 -27.46 -14.62 -21.31
C ARG A 671 -27.43 -13.53 -22.36
#